data_AF-A0AA40ET18-F1
#
_entry.id   AF-A0AA40ET18-F1
#
_cell.length_a   1.000
_cell.length_b   1.000
_cell.length_c   1.000
_cell.angle_alpha   90.00
_cell.angle_beta   90.00
_cell.angle_gamma   90.00
#
_symmetry.space_group_name_H-M   'P 1'
#
loop_
_entity.id
_entity.type
_entity.pdbx_description
1 polymer ?
#
loop_
_entity_poly.entity_id
_entity_poly.type
_entity_poly.pdbx_seq_one_letter_code
_entity_poly.pdbx_strand_id
1 'polypeptide(L)'
;MADQKPPVAFIGLGAMGFGMATHLIKQGYPVTGFDVWAPTLKRFEEAGGSTATTPADAVLNKQHVVVMVATAQQAQSVLLDGPNAAVPQLPQGAVVLLCSTVPCDYVQALQAQLNSIGRSDILLVDSPVSGGAARAADGTLSIMAGMSAAALERARPLLADLSDPAKLYIVEGGIGAGSNMKMVHQVLAANQILGASEVMGFADRLGLDLAKAQQAVLESDAWNFMFEHRTPRIFTQFQPVASAVQIIVKDTSIITSEGRRSSFATPMTSTAEQIYFTAVGRGYAMDDDSSLVRLYTEGNGKVGPVHGTAESEEDKTALVLGLMRGILLCAAAESLAFAHAVNLDLDQVLELCVNAAGGSKVLEKLGPAIIKELRGGAGDASGGETSLESIFKGLRAAVEEAQRIKTPLYLGTQALSILQRVIQSKSTGSAGVVVKAWLNGLSSEYWVGVKGRFASPPHGNTRPHGISARASPTTVERHHRLFKMEEAVSQHFFHHGKPDTDPSEAAKCHWCQIRSFKTHKRLPITIVNETGDDAVLNPDFKFIDHSITHRDIPVADASFRTGCNCRDDEECMYSSCQCLDEMAPDSDEDMDEQPQVPSRGRKKQKFQYYYSGTKAGLLKSRILDSREPIYECHDGCNCSKYCPNRVVERGRTVPLQIFRTENRGWGVKCPVEIKKGQFVDRYLGEIITSEEANRRRAESTISDKKDVYLFALDKFSDPESPDPLLRMQPLEVDGEWMSGPTRFINHSCDPNMRIFARVGDPVDKHIHDLALFAIRDIPAGEELTFDYVDGLAEEDGVIPDDKKKDMTRCLCGTKKCRGYLW
;
A
#
# COMPACT_ATOMS: atom_id res chain seq x y z
N MET A 1 -51.41 10.51 15.05
CA MET A 1 -50.30 10.85 14.14
C MET A 1 -49.58 9.54 13.90
N ALA A 2 -49.45 9.08 12.65
CA ALA A 2 -48.69 7.85 12.39
C ALA A 2 -47.26 8.06 12.94
N ASP A 3 -46.74 7.11 13.73
CA ASP A 3 -45.40 7.20 14.32
C ASP A 3 -44.38 7.44 13.21
N GLN A 4 -43.85 8.67 13.17
CA GLN A 4 -42.85 9.07 12.18
C GLN A 4 -41.56 8.29 12.46
N LYS A 5 -41.01 7.60 11.46
CA LYS A 5 -39.74 6.86 11.59
C LYS A 5 -38.63 7.83 12.05
N PRO A 6 -37.72 7.38 12.94
CA PRO A 6 -36.69 8.27 13.49
C PRO A 6 -35.71 8.71 12.39
N PRO A 7 -35.10 9.90 12.49
CA PRO A 7 -34.16 10.37 11.49
C PRO A 7 -32.82 9.62 11.60
N VAL A 8 -32.23 9.28 10.45
CA VAL A 8 -31.00 8.47 10.33
C VAL A 8 -29.90 9.30 9.67
N ALA A 9 -28.66 9.13 10.13
CA ALA A 9 -27.47 9.56 9.42
C ALA A 9 -26.85 8.37 8.69
N PHE A 10 -26.39 8.57 7.46
CA PHE A 10 -25.80 7.52 6.63
C PHE A 10 -24.44 7.98 6.10
N ILE A 11 -23.36 7.36 6.55
CA ILE A 11 -21.99 7.70 6.17
C ILE A 11 -21.45 6.62 5.22
N GLY A 12 -21.13 7.01 4.00
CA GLY A 12 -20.70 6.13 2.91
C GLY A 12 -21.86 5.77 1.97
N LEU A 13 -21.87 6.36 0.78
CA LEU A 13 -22.86 6.20 -0.29
C LEU A 13 -22.25 5.53 -1.54
N GLY A 14 -21.27 4.63 -1.33
CA GLY A 14 -20.80 3.71 -2.35
C GLY A 14 -21.89 2.70 -2.78
N ALA A 15 -21.56 1.71 -3.60
CA ALA A 15 -22.54 0.80 -4.20
C ALA A 15 -23.50 0.15 -3.17
N MET A 16 -22.98 -0.36 -2.06
CA MET A 16 -23.79 -0.94 -0.97
C MET A 16 -24.54 0.15 -0.19
N GLY A 17 -23.84 1.19 0.24
CA GLY A 17 -24.39 2.25 1.09
C GLY A 17 -25.51 3.03 0.42
N PHE A 18 -25.38 3.33 -0.87
CA PHE A 18 -26.42 3.98 -1.66
C PHE A 18 -27.71 3.15 -1.71
N GLY A 19 -27.60 1.83 -1.94
CA GLY A 19 -28.74 0.92 -1.94
C GLY A 19 -29.45 0.93 -0.58
N MET A 20 -28.70 0.77 0.50
CA MET A 20 -29.24 0.79 1.87
C MET A 20 -29.91 2.13 2.22
N ALA A 21 -29.24 3.25 1.95
CA ALA A 21 -29.74 4.57 2.30
C ALA A 21 -31.03 4.92 1.52
N THR A 22 -31.08 4.58 0.23
CA THR A 22 -32.29 4.78 -0.58
C THR A 22 -33.43 3.83 -0.21
N HIS A 23 -33.12 2.61 0.23
CA HIS A 23 -34.13 1.73 0.82
C HIS A 23 -34.75 2.32 2.09
N LEU A 24 -33.93 2.87 3.00
CA LEU A 24 -34.44 3.54 4.21
C LEU A 24 -35.36 4.72 3.88
N ILE A 25 -35.03 5.52 2.86
CA ILE A 25 -35.93 6.59 2.37
C ILE A 25 -37.28 6.01 1.94
N LYS A 26 -37.28 4.92 1.16
CA LYS A 26 -38.54 4.25 0.74
C LYS A 26 -39.36 3.73 1.93
N GLN A 27 -38.70 3.29 3.00
CA GLN A 27 -39.34 2.88 4.26
C GLN A 27 -39.84 4.06 5.11
N GLY A 28 -39.65 5.30 4.65
CA GLY A 28 -40.15 6.52 5.29
C GLY A 28 -39.19 7.14 6.31
N TYR A 29 -37.92 6.71 6.37
CA TYR A 29 -36.92 7.34 7.24
C TYR A 29 -36.45 8.69 6.67
N PRO A 30 -36.36 9.75 7.49
CA PRO A 30 -35.62 10.95 7.13
C PRO A 30 -34.11 10.69 7.17
N VAL A 31 -33.49 10.47 6.00
CA VAL A 31 -32.06 10.11 5.90
C VAL A 31 -31.21 11.32 5.50
N THR A 32 -30.15 11.59 6.26
CA THR A 32 -29.08 12.53 5.89
C THR A 32 -27.82 11.75 5.54
N GLY A 33 -27.36 11.87 4.30
CA GLY A 33 -26.23 11.12 3.76
C GLY A 33 -24.95 11.95 3.66
N PHE A 34 -23.81 11.31 3.92
CA PHE A 34 -22.47 11.86 3.65
C PHE A 34 -21.65 10.85 2.86
N ASP A 35 -20.90 11.33 1.88
CA ASP A 35 -19.88 10.59 1.14
C ASP A 35 -18.79 11.58 0.70
N VAL A 36 -17.55 11.11 0.61
CA VAL A 36 -16.41 11.90 0.13
C VAL A 36 -16.51 12.23 -1.36
N TRP A 37 -17.33 11.52 -2.11
CA TRP A 37 -17.54 11.70 -3.54
C TRP A 37 -18.80 12.54 -3.82
N ALA A 38 -18.61 13.79 -4.23
CA ALA A 38 -19.70 14.74 -4.44
C ALA A 38 -20.80 14.25 -5.44
N PRO A 39 -20.48 13.57 -6.55
CA PRO A 39 -21.51 13.05 -7.45
C PRO A 39 -22.46 12.02 -6.81
N THR A 40 -22.00 11.22 -5.84
CA THR A 40 -22.90 10.31 -5.10
C THR A 40 -23.87 11.05 -4.18
N LEU A 41 -23.46 12.19 -3.61
CA LEU A 41 -24.34 13.05 -2.83
C LEU A 41 -25.46 13.64 -3.69
N LYS A 42 -25.11 14.19 -4.86
CA LYS A 42 -26.10 14.73 -5.81
C LYS A 42 -27.13 13.66 -6.20
N ARG A 43 -26.67 12.46 -6.57
CA ARG A 43 -27.54 11.32 -6.89
C ARG A 43 -28.41 10.89 -5.71
N PHE A 44 -27.91 11.02 -4.48
CA PHE A 44 -28.66 10.67 -3.28
C PHE A 44 -29.75 11.70 -2.95
N GLU A 45 -29.46 12.98 -3.18
CA GLU A 45 -30.42 14.08 -3.10
C GLU A 45 -31.57 13.90 -4.11
N GLU A 46 -31.24 13.53 -5.35
CA GLU A 46 -32.22 13.17 -6.40
C GLU A 46 -33.08 11.96 -6.01
N ALA A 47 -32.57 11.06 -5.17
CA ALA A 47 -33.30 9.92 -4.63
C ALA A 47 -34.18 10.26 -3.40
N GLY A 48 -34.26 11.54 -3.02
CA GLY A 48 -35.09 12.04 -1.91
C GLY A 48 -34.39 12.11 -0.56
N GLY A 49 -33.07 11.89 -0.51
CA GLY A 49 -32.27 12.04 0.70
C GLY A 49 -31.87 13.50 0.95
N SER A 50 -31.55 13.84 2.19
CA SER A 50 -30.80 15.07 2.50
C SER A 50 -29.30 14.76 2.46
N THR A 51 -28.46 15.73 2.08
CA THR A 51 -27.00 15.56 2.09
C THR A 51 -26.34 16.42 3.17
N ALA A 52 -25.14 16.03 3.56
CA ALA A 52 -24.26 16.84 4.39
C ALA A 52 -22.86 16.90 3.78
N THR A 53 -22.12 17.96 4.10
CA THR A 53 -20.75 18.19 3.60
C THR A 53 -19.67 17.56 4.47
N THR A 54 -20.01 17.13 5.69
CA THR A 54 -19.09 16.47 6.62
C THR A 54 -19.78 15.34 7.40
N PRO A 55 -19.03 14.37 7.95
CA PRO A 55 -19.60 13.35 8.85
C PRO A 55 -20.27 13.96 10.09
N ALA A 56 -19.65 14.97 10.70
CA ALA A 56 -20.19 15.72 11.84
C ALA A 56 -21.57 16.33 11.55
N ASP A 57 -21.71 17.00 10.41
CA ASP A 57 -22.98 17.61 9.99
C ASP A 57 -24.06 16.55 9.72
N ALA A 58 -23.68 15.40 9.16
CA ALA A 58 -24.62 14.31 8.85
C ALA A 58 -25.29 13.74 10.11
N VAL A 59 -24.55 13.69 11.22
CA VAL A 59 -25.01 13.06 12.47
C VAL A 59 -25.67 14.02 13.45
N LEU A 60 -25.67 15.32 13.16
CA LEU A 60 -26.22 16.34 14.04
C LEU A 60 -27.70 16.06 14.37
N ASN A 61 -28.02 15.94 15.67
CA ASN A 61 -29.35 15.60 16.19
C ASN A 61 -29.91 14.23 15.70
N LYS A 62 -29.06 13.30 15.25
CA LYS A 62 -29.47 11.96 14.80
C LYS A 62 -29.10 10.89 15.83
N GLN A 63 -30.10 10.15 16.31
CA GLN A 63 -29.90 9.06 17.27
C GLN A 63 -29.41 7.76 16.61
N HIS A 64 -29.57 7.62 15.29
CA HIS A 64 -29.17 6.42 14.55
C HIS A 64 -28.21 6.79 13.43
N VAL A 65 -27.06 6.12 13.40
CA VAL A 65 -26.02 6.34 12.40
C VAL A 65 -25.62 5.01 11.78
N VAL A 66 -25.59 4.95 10.45
CA VAL A 66 -25.09 3.82 9.69
C VAL A 66 -23.78 4.22 9.04
N VAL A 67 -22.73 3.43 9.24
CA VAL A 67 -21.42 3.60 8.64
C VAL A 67 -21.17 2.46 7.67
N MET A 68 -21.10 2.78 6.37
CA MET A 68 -20.91 1.83 5.27
C MET A 68 -19.78 2.31 4.34
N VAL A 69 -18.57 2.27 4.87
CA VAL A 69 -17.32 2.58 4.13
C VAL A 69 -16.53 1.30 3.81
N ALA A 70 -15.45 1.39 3.03
CA ALA A 70 -14.75 0.20 2.53
C ALA A 70 -13.79 -0.42 3.56
N THR A 71 -13.09 0.41 4.36
CA THR A 71 -12.00 -0.04 5.24
C THR A 71 -12.12 0.47 6.68
N ALA A 72 -11.41 -0.18 7.60
CA ALA A 72 -11.30 0.25 8.99
C ALA A 72 -10.71 1.65 9.12
N GLN A 73 -9.72 2.01 8.28
CA GLN A 73 -9.11 3.34 8.25
C GLN A 73 -10.13 4.41 7.87
N GLN A 74 -10.98 4.14 6.88
CA GLN A 74 -12.06 5.06 6.50
C GLN A 74 -13.08 5.18 7.64
N ALA A 75 -13.43 4.07 8.30
CA ALA A 75 -14.36 4.09 9.43
C ALA A 75 -13.78 4.90 10.60
N GLN A 76 -12.49 4.75 10.91
CA GLN A 76 -11.80 5.51 11.94
C GLN A 76 -11.81 7.00 11.62
N SER A 77 -11.43 7.35 10.38
CA SER A 77 -11.40 8.73 9.89
C SER A 77 -12.78 9.41 10.02
N VAL A 78 -13.85 8.78 9.55
CA VAL A 78 -15.19 9.40 9.63
C VAL A 78 -15.77 9.43 11.04
N LEU A 79 -15.38 8.50 11.92
CA LEU A 79 -15.94 8.39 13.26
C LEU A 79 -15.21 9.25 14.29
N LEU A 80 -13.87 9.19 14.34
CA LEU A 80 -13.07 9.74 15.44
C LEU A 80 -12.00 10.72 15.00
N ASP A 81 -11.36 10.41 13.89
CA ASP A 81 -10.03 10.92 13.60
C ASP A 81 -10.12 12.18 12.68
N GLY A 82 -11.10 12.24 11.77
CA GLY A 82 -11.35 13.32 10.80
C GLY A 82 -11.51 14.73 11.39
N PRO A 83 -11.19 15.80 10.62
CA PRO A 83 -11.33 17.19 11.07
C PRO A 83 -12.79 17.56 11.43
N ASN A 84 -13.75 16.79 10.90
CA ASN A 84 -15.18 16.87 11.20
C ASN A 84 -15.74 15.47 11.48
N ALA A 85 -15.07 14.73 12.35
CA ALA A 85 -15.47 13.39 12.77
C ALA A 85 -16.90 13.37 13.35
N ALA A 86 -17.61 12.26 13.15
CA ALA A 86 -19.00 12.12 13.56
C ALA A 86 -19.17 12.07 15.08
N VAL A 87 -18.30 11.34 15.81
CA VAL A 87 -18.51 11.03 17.23
C VAL A 87 -18.68 12.28 18.12
N PRO A 88 -17.89 13.35 17.99
CA PRO A 88 -18.08 14.58 18.77
C PRO A 88 -19.47 15.21 18.67
N GLN A 89 -20.17 15.05 17.53
CA GLN A 89 -21.50 15.64 17.31
C GLN A 89 -22.66 14.67 17.57
N LEU A 90 -22.38 13.41 17.90
CA LEU A 90 -23.42 12.43 18.21
C LEU A 90 -24.16 12.80 19.50
N PRO A 91 -25.51 12.76 19.50
CA PRO A 91 -26.29 12.96 20.72
C PRO A 91 -26.02 11.85 21.75
N GLN A 92 -26.38 12.11 23.00
CA GLN A 92 -26.23 11.12 24.07
C GLN A 92 -27.06 9.87 23.79
N GLY A 93 -26.46 8.69 23.94
CA GLY A 93 -27.12 7.40 23.74
C GLY A 93 -27.35 7.02 22.27
N ALA A 94 -26.64 7.67 21.34
CA ALA A 94 -26.74 7.37 19.91
C ALA A 94 -26.31 5.93 19.60
N VAL A 95 -26.94 5.34 18.59
CA VAL A 95 -26.65 4.02 18.07
C VAL A 95 -25.85 4.12 16.78
N VAL A 96 -24.68 3.49 16.73
CA VAL A 96 -23.79 3.49 15.56
C VAL A 96 -23.68 2.08 15.00
N LEU A 97 -24.25 1.85 13.83
CA LEU A 97 -24.14 0.59 13.08
C LEU A 97 -22.90 0.67 12.19
N LEU A 98 -21.86 -0.09 12.54
CA LEU A 98 -20.70 -0.27 11.69
C LEU A 98 -20.95 -1.46 10.76
N CYS A 99 -21.27 -1.18 9.50
CA CYS A 99 -21.68 -2.19 8.52
C CYS A 99 -20.55 -2.62 7.56
N SER A 100 -19.37 -2.01 7.71
CA SER A 100 -18.17 -2.32 6.94
C SER A 100 -17.58 -3.68 7.33
N THR A 101 -17.02 -4.40 6.35
CA THR A 101 -16.17 -5.57 6.66
C THR A 101 -14.79 -5.08 7.10
N VAL A 102 -14.52 -5.20 8.40
CA VAL A 102 -13.32 -4.71 9.08
C VAL A 102 -12.74 -5.79 10.01
N PRO A 103 -11.48 -5.67 10.44
CA PRO A 103 -10.93 -6.53 11.49
C PRO A 103 -11.73 -6.44 12.81
N CYS A 104 -11.87 -7.57 13.50
CA CYS A 104 -12.57 -7.65 14.79
C CYS A 104 -11.90 -6.79 15.88
N ASP A 105 -10.56 -6.77 15.90
CA ASP A 105 -9.78 -5.97 16.86
C ASP A 105 -9.96 -4.46 16.65
N TYR A 106 -10.14 -4.01 15.41
CA TYR A 106 -10.49 -2.63 15.13
C TYR A 106 -11.81 -2.23 15.82
N VAL A 107 -12.86 -3.05 15.71
CA VAL A 107 -14.16 -2.70 16.32
C VAL A 107 -14.09 -2.72 17.85
N GLN A 108 -13.33 -3.66 18.42
CA GLN A 108 -13.06 -3.70 19.86
C GLN A 108 -12.26 -2.49 20.33
N ALA A 109 -11.24 -2.09 19.57
CA ALA A 109 -10.44 -0.91 19.84
C ALA A 109 -11.28 0.37 19.72
N LEU A 110 -12.16 0.46 18.74
CA LEU A 110 -13.11 1.56 18.58
C LEU A 110 -14.00 1.70 19.82
N GLN A 111 -14.58 0.61 20.32
CA GLN A 111 -15.36 0.63 21.56
C GLN A 111 -14.53 1.10 22.76
N ALA A 112 -13.28 0.63 22.89
CA ALA A 112 -12.38 1.07 23.96
C ALA A 112 -12.02 2.55 23.86
N GLN A 113 -11.81 3.05 22.63
CA GLN A 113 -11.55 4.47 22.37
C GLN A 113 -12.76 5.34 22.74
N LEU A 114 -13.97 4.94 22.34
CA LEU A 114 -15.22 5.62 22.73
C LEU A 114 -15.33 5.75 24.25
N ASN A 115 -15.01 4.68 24.99
CA ASN A 115 -15.01 4.72 26.44
C ASN A 115 -13.94 5.69 26.98
N SER A 116 -12.73 5.68 26.40
CA SER A 116 -11.61 6.51 26.85
C SER A 116 -11.84 8.02 26.67
N ILE A 117 -12.65 8.40 25.69
CA ILE A 117 -13.02 9.81 25.43
C ILE A 117 -14.33 10.21 26.13
N GLY A 118 -14.83 9.40 27.06
CA GLY A 118 -16.05 9.69 27.83
C GLY A 118 -17.35 9.48 27.06
N ARG A 119 -17.32 8.75 25.94
CA ARG A 119 -18.47 8.42 25.09
C ARG A 119 -18.92 6.96 25.21
N SER A 120 -18.83 6.40 26.42
CA SER A 120 -19.36 5.06 26.72
C SER A 120 -20.89 4.96 26.62
N ASP A 121 -21.57 6.10 26.44
CA ASP A 121 -23.01 6.17 26.17
C ASP A 121 -23.36 5.74 24.73
N ILE A 122 -22.42 5.80 23.79
CA ILE A 122 -22.64 5.38 22.40
C ILE A 122 -22.81 3.87 22.34
N LEU A 123 -23.92 3.44 21.73
CA LEU A 123 -24.25 2.03 21.51
C LEU A 123 -23.71 1.60 20.15
N LEU A 124 -22.48 1.09 20.14
CA LEU A 124 -21.87 0.53 18.95
C LEU A 124 -22.51 -0.82 18.59
N VAL A 125 -22.74 -1.04 17.31
CA VAL A 125 -23.23 -2.29 16.73
C VAL A 125 -22.26 -2.72 15.65
N ASP A 126 -21.58 -3.85 15.86
CA ASP A 126 -20.72 -4.49 14.86
C ASP A 126 -21.60 -5.32 13.92
N SER A 127 -22.03 -4.75 12.79
CA SER A 127 -23.04 -5.33 11.91
C SER A 127 -22.62 -5.40 10.44
N PRO A 128 -21.48 -6.02 10.09
CA PRO A 128 -21.12 -6.24 8.70
C PRO A 128 -22.23 -6.95 7.92
N VAL A 129 -22.28 -6.71 6.61
CA VAL A 129 -23.38 -7.18 5.75
C VAL A 129 -22.91 -8.04 4.58
N SER A 130 -23.85 -8.76 3.98
CA SER A 130 -23.68 -9.56 2.77
C SER A 130 -24.95 -9.52 1.91
N GLY A 131 -24.82 -9.59 0.58
CA GLY A 131 -25.96 -9.61 -0.35
C GLY A 131 -25.81 -8.75 -1.59
N GLY A 132 -24.79 -7.89 -1.65
CA GLY A 132 -24.55 -7.01 -2.81
C GLY A 132 -25.53 -5.84 -2.91
N ALA A 133 -25.28 -4.95 -3.87
CA ALA A 133 -26.02 -3.69 -4.01
C ALA A 133 -27.51 -3.89 -4.31
N ALA A 134 -27.88 -4.98 -4.99
CA ALA A 134 -29.27 -5.33 -5.26
C ALA A 134 -30.05 -5.60 -3.95
N ARG A 135 -29.58 -6.53 -3.12
CA ARG A 135 -30.23 -6.84 -1.83
C ARG A 135 -30.16 -5.67 -0.85
N ALA A 136 -29.15 -4.82 -0.95
CA ALA A 136 -29.08 -3.56 -0.21
C ALA A 136 -30.23 -2.61 -0.59
N ALA A 137 -30.52 -2.46 -1.89
CA ALA A 137 -31.61 -1.61 -2.39
C ALA A 137 -33.02 -2.15 -2.09
N ASP A 138 -33.12 -3.46 -1.85
CA ASP A 138 -34.36 -4.16 -1.49
C ASP A 138 -34.55 -4.33 0.02
N GLY A 139 -33.53 -3.99 0.83
CA GLY A 139 -33.56 -4.19 2.29
C GLY A 139 -33.56 -5.65 2.72
N THR A 140 -33.01 -6.54 1.90
CA THR A 140 -33.00 -7.99 2.14
C THR A 140 -31.60 -8.51 2.44
N LEU A 141 -30.73 -7.69 3.04
CA LEU A 141 -29.35 -8.07 3.34
C LEU A 141 -29.29 -9.21 4.36
N SER A 142 -28.21 -9.98 4.28
CA SER A 142 -27.76 -10.80 5.40
C SER A 142 -26.91 -9.91 6.31
N ILE A 143 -27.30 -9.73 7.57
CA ILE A 143 -26.58 -8.90 8.53
C ILE A 143 -26.06 -9.79 9.67
N MET A 144 -24.77 -9.68 9.97
CA MET A 144 -24.11 -10.43 11.05
C MET A 144 -23.79 -9.45 12.17
N ALA A 145 -24.57 -9.45 13.23
CA ALA A 145 -24.59 -8.36 14.19
C ALA A 145 -24.16 -8.81 15.60
N GLY A 146 -23.01 -8.33 16.05
CA GLY A 146 -22.49 -8.49 17.42
C GLY A 146 -22.62 -7.18 18.20
N MET A 147 -23.28 -7.21 19.36
CA MET A 147 -23.52 -6.00 20.16
C MET A 147 -23.92 -6.33 21.60
N SER A 148 -24.08 -5.32 22.45
CA SER A 148 -24.66 -5.48 23.80
C SER A 148 -26.19 -5.62 23.75
N ALA A 149 -26.80 -6.15 24.80
CA ALA A 149 -28.27 -6.25 24.88
C ALA A 149 -28.97 -4.88 24.75
N ALA A 150 -28.41 -3.83 25.36
CA ALA A 150 -28.92 -2.47 25.26
C ALA A 150 -28.82 -1.90 23.84
N ALA A 151 -27.72 -2.18 23.13
CA ALA A 151 -27.57 -1.81 21.73
C ALA A 151 -28.57 -2.55 20.83
N LEU A 152 -28.78 -3.86 21.09
CA LEU A 152 -29.74 -4.68 20.34
C LEU A 152 -31.17 -4.15 20.46
N GLU A 153 -31.60 -3.81 21.68
CA GLU A 153 -32.95 -3.27 21.91
C GLU A 153 -33.22 -2.03 21.04
N ARG A 154 -32.25 -1.11 20.96
CA ARG A 154 -32.38 0.13 20.19
C ARG A 154 -32.12 -0.02 18.69
N ALA A 155 -31.23 -0.93 18.30
CA ALA A 155 -30.85 -1.11 16.90
C ALA A 155 -31.81 -2.02 16.13
N ARG A 156 -32.54 -2.91 16.83
CA ARG A 156 -33.38 -3.95 16.21
C ARG A 156 -34.35 -3.45 15.14
N PRO A 157 -35.09 -2.33 15.32
CA PRO A 157 -35.99 -1.85 14.26
C PRO A 157 -35.26 -1.50 12.97
N LEU A 158 -34.13 -0.79 13.07
CA LEU A 158 -33.34 -0.39 11.91
C LEU A 158 -32.63 -1.59 11.24
N LEU A 159 -32.10 -2.52 12.05
CA LEU A 159 -31.52 -3.76 11.55
C LEU A 159 -32.56 -4.58 10.78
N ALA A 160 -33.77 -4.73 11.33
CA ALA A 160 -34.86 -5.46 10.70
C ALA A 160 -35.30 -4.85 9.36
N ASP A 161 -35.37 -3.52 9.26
CA ASP A 161 -35.73 -2.84 8.00
C ASP A 161 -34.65 -2.95 6.91
N LEU A 162 -33.40 -3.25 7.28
CA LEU A 162 -32.26 -3.41 6.36
C LEU A 162 -31.97 -4.87 5.98
N SER A 163 -32.57 -5.83 6.68
CA SER A 163 -32.28 -7.25 6.54
C SER A 163 -33.48 -8.07 6.09
N ASP A 164 -33.21 -9.18 5.40
CA ASP A 164 -34.21 -10.25 5.31
C ASP A 164 -34.46 -10.81 6.72
N PRO A 165 -35.72 -10.98 7.17
CA PRO A 165 -36.02 -11.46 8.52
C PRO A 165 -35.36 -12.80 8.89
N ALA A 166 -35.17 -13.68 7.91
CA ALA A 166 -34.49 -14.98 8.10
C ALA A 166 -32.96 -14.87 8.03
N LYS A 167 -32.41 -13.67 7.78
CA LYS A 167 -30.98 -13.43 7.57
C LYS A 167 -30.42 -12.30 8.44
N LEU A 168 -31.13 -11.95 9.51
CA LEU A 168 -30.60 -11.15 10.61
C LEU A 168 -29.98 -12.09 11.66
N TYR A 169 -28.66 -12.26 11.59
CA TYR A 169 -27.90 -13.12 12.50
C TYR A 169 -27.40 -12.29 13.68
N ILE A 170 -27.99 -12.50 14.85
CA ILE A 170 -27.44 -11.96 16.10
C ILE A 170 -26.34 -12.91 16.55
N VAL A 171 -25.10 -12.42 16.55
CA VAL A 171 -23.92 -13.24 16.83
C VAL A 171 -23.52 -13.05 18.28
N GLU A 172 -23.47 -14.15 19.02
CA GLU A 172 -23.02 -14.14 20.42
C GLU A 172 -21.53 -13.80 20.51
N GLY A 173 -21.13 -13.17 21.62
CA GLY A 173 -19.75 -12.71 21.86
C GLY A 173 -19.57 -11.20 21.87
N GLY A 174 -20.62 -10.42 21.56
CA GLY A 174 -20.61 -8.95 21.64
C GLY A 174 -19.85 -8.29 20.50
N ILE A 175 -19.20 -7.16 20.77
CA ILE A 175 -18.45 -6.40 19.76
C ILE A 175 -17.27 -7.23 19.22
N GLY A 176 -17.18 -7.31 17.89
CA GLY A 176 -16.18 -8.10 17.17
C GLY A 176 -16.71 -9.46 16.68
N ALA A 177 -17.79 -9.97 17.27
CA ALA A 177 -18.37 -11.25 16.87
C ALA A 177 -19.00 -11.18 15.47
N GLY A 178 -19.65 -10.07 15.12
CA GLY A 178 -20.20 -9.85 13.78
C GLY A 178 -19.10 -9.80 12.72
N SER A 179 -18.02 -9.06 13.02
CA SER A 179 -16.81 -8.99 12.19
C SER A 179 -16.14 -10.36 12.01
N ASN A 180 -16.02 -11.17 13.06
CA ASN A 180 -15.50 -12.54 12.97
C ASN A 180 -16.40 -13.44 12.10
N MET A 181 -17.72 -13.36 12.30
CA MET A 181 -18.70 -14.10 11.50
C MET A 181 -18.58 -13.74 10.00
N LYS A 182 -18.44 -12.45 9.70
CA LYS A 182 -18.23 -11.97 8.33
C LYS A 182 -16.90 -12.42 7.76
N MET A 183 -15.82 -12.37 8.55
CA MET A 183 -14.49 -12.80 8.11
C MET A 183 -14.50 -14.28 7.71
N VAL A 184 -15.08 -15.15 8.53
CA VAL A 184 -15.25 -16.58 8.23
C VAL A 184 -16.07 -16.76 6.96
N HIS A 185 -17.18 -16.04 6.82
CA HIS A 185 -17.99 -16.05 5.59
C HIS A 185 -17.15 -15.66 4.35
N GLN A 186 -16.23 -14.71 4.46
CA GLN A 186 -15.36 -14.28 3.37
C GLN A 186 -14.25 -15.29 3.02
N VAL A 187 -13.90 -16.27 3.89
CA VAL A 187 -12.98 -17.37 3.54
C VAL A 187 -13.51 -18.14 2.34
N LEU A 188 -14.80 -18.48 2.36
CA LEU A 188 -15.46 -19.17 1.25
C LEU A 188 -15.51 -18.28 0.00
N ALA A 189 -15.90 -17.01 0.16
CA ALA A 189 -15.97 -16.07 -0.95
C ALA A 189 -14.63 -15.95 -1.69
N ALA A 190 -13.53 -15.73 -0.96
CA ALA A 190 -12.20 -15.60 -1.52
C ALA A 190 -11.79 -16.87 -2.29
N ASN A 191 -11.85 -18.02 -1.65
CA ASN A 191 -11.42 -19.25 -2.29
C ASN A 191 -12.28 -19.62 -3.51
N GLN A 192 -13.60 -19.37 -3.46
CA GLN A 192 -14.50 -19.68 -4.57
C GLN A 192 -14.39 -18.70 -5.74
N ILE A 193 -14.14 -17.40 -5.51
CA ILE A 193 -13.90 -16.41 -6.59
C ILE A 193 -12.66 -16.79 -7.39
N LEU A 194 -11.54 -17.06 -6.70
CA LEU A 194 -10.32 -17.47 -7.38
C LEU A 194 -10.48 -18.86 -8.00
N GLY A 195 -11.14 -19.77 -7.30
CA GLY A 195 -11.46 -21.11 -7.82
C GLY A 195 -12.26 -21.06 -9.12
N ALA A 196 -13.23 -20.14 -9.25
CA ALA A 196 -13.97 -19.95 -10.50
C ALA A 196 -13.05 -19.51 -11.65
N SER A 197 -12.14 -18.59 -11.39
CA SER A 197 -11.16 -18.13 -12.39
C SER A 197 -10.16 -19.22 -12.77
N GLU A 198 -9.69 -19.99 -11.80
CA GLU A 198 -8.75 -21.10 -12.01
C GLU A 198 -9.40 -22.24 -12.81
N VAL A 199 -10.65 -22.59 -12.49
CA VAL A 199 -11.43 -23.64 -13.16
C VAL A 199 -11.79 -23.24 -14.60
N MET A 200 -12.22 -22.01 -14.83
CA MET A 200 -12.50 -21.51 -16.18
C MET A 200 -11.23 -21.36 -17.01
N GLY A 201 -10.14 -20.88 -16.39
CA GLY A 201 -8.83 -20.82 -17.03
C GLY A 201 -8.28 -22.20 -17.38
N PHE A 202 -8.51 -23.21 -16.53
CA PHE A 202 -8.14 -24.58 -16.83
C PHE A 202 -8.97 -25.18 -17.96
N ALA A 203 -10.28 -24.92 -17.98
CA ALA A 203 -11.17 -25.33 -19.07
C ALA A 203 -10.72 -24.75 -20.42
N ASP A 204 -10.37 -23.46 -20.47
CA ASP A 204 -9.81 -22.79 -21.66
C ASP A 204 -8.54 -23.52 -22.15
N ARG A 205 -7.64 -23.85 -21.22
CA ARG A 205 -6.37 -24.54 -21.51
C ARG A 205 -6.54 -25.98 -21.97
N LEU A 206 -7.62 -26.65 -21.57
CA LEU A 206 -8.02 -27.97 -22.08
C LEU A 206 -8.69 -27.90 -23.46
N GLY A 207 -8.97 -26.69 -23.95
CA GLY A 207 -9.67 -26.45 -25.22
C GLY A 207 -11.17 -26.71 -25.15
N LEU A 208 -11.76 -26.67 -23.94
CA LEU A 208 -13.21 -26.80 -23.77
C LEU A 208 -13.92 -25.51 -24.21
N ASP A 209 -15.14 -25.66 -24.71
CA ASP A 209 -16.04 -24.51 -24.84
C ASP A 209 -16.40 -23.97 -23.45
N LEU A 210 -16.05 -22.71 -23.18
CA LEU A 210 -16.22 -22.11 -21.87
C LEU A 210 -17.68 -22.00 -21.42
N ALA A 211 -18.63 -21.79 -22.35
CA ALA A 211 -20.04 -21.72 -21.99
C ALA A 211 -20.57 -23.11 -21.58
N LYS A 212 -20.16 -24.16 -22.28
CA LYS A 212 -20.49 -25.55 -21.91
C LYS A 212 -19.82 -25.97 -20.59
N ALA A 213 -18.54 -25.63 -20.40
CA ALA A 213 -17.83 -25.93 -19.17
C ALA A 213 -18.45 -25.21 -17.96
N GLN A 214 -18.85 -23.94 -18.13
CA GLN A 214 -19.61 -23.20 -17.12
C GLN A 214 -20.91 -23.93 -16.77
N GLN A 215 -21.70 -24.30 -17.78
CA GLN A 215 -22.98 -24.98 -17.56
C GLN A 215 -22.79 -26.32 -16.84
N ALA A 216 -21.79 -27.11 -17.22
CA ALA A 216 -21.48 -28.39 -16.58
C ALA A 216 -21.15 -28.23 -15.09
N VAL A 217 -20.42 -27.17 -14.71
CA VAL A 217 -20.16 -26.87 -13.29
C VAL A 217 -21.45 -26.50 -12.57
N LEU A 218 -22.29 -25.65 -13.17
CA LEU A 218 -23.56 -25.17 -12.58
C LEU A 218 -24.57 -26.30 -12.34
N GLU A 219 -24.61 -27.30 -13.23
CA GLU A 219 -25.54 -28.44 -13.14
C GLU A 219 -25.02 -29.59 -12.26
N SER A 220 -23.78 -29.48 -11.77
CA SER A 220 -23.13 -30.52 -10.96
C SER A 220 -23.10 -30.20 -9.46
N ASP A 221 -22.62 -31.15 -8.67
CA ASP A 221 -22.27 -30.94 -7.26
C ASP A 221 -20.99 -30.09 -7.05
N ALA A 222 -20.32 -29.66 -8.12
CA ALA A 222 -19.27 -28.65 -8.08
C ALA A 222 -19.81 -27.20 -8.05
N TRP A 223 -21.14 -27.02 -8.09
CA TRP A 223 -21.79 -25.72 -8.00
C TRP A 223 -21.41 -24.96 -6.72
N ASN A 224 -21.20 -23.66 -6.88
CA ASN A 224 -21.08 -22.69 -5.80
C ASN A 224 -21.55 -21.29 -6.23
N PHE A 225 -21.97 -20.50 -5.25
CA PHE A 225 -22.54 -19.18 -5.45
C PHE A 225 -21.60 -18.23 -6.20
N MET A 226 -20.31 -18.21 -5.83
CA MET A 226 -19.36 -17.29 -6.46
C MET A 226 -19.15 -17.64 -7.94
N PHE A 227 -19.05 -18.92 -8.29
CA PHE A 227 -18.93 -19.36 -9.67
C PHE A 227 -20.12 -18.91 -10.52
N GLU A 228 -21.35 -19.18 -10.08
CA GLU A 228 -22.58 -18.77 -10.76
C GLU A 228 -22.64 -17.26 -11.00
N HIS A 229 -22.26 -16.48 -9.99
CA HIS A 229 -22.32 -15.04 -10.09
C HIS A 229 -21.16 -14.40 -10.84
N ARG A 230 -19.97 -15.02 -10.95
CA ARG A 230 -18.76 -14.39 -11.57
C ARG A 230 -18.57 -14.79 -13.01
N THR A 231 -18.75 -16.08 -13.31
CA THR A 231 -18.43 -16.62 -14.63
C THR A 231 -19.24 -16.01 -15.78
N PRO A 232 -20.51 -15.55 -15.62
CA PRO A 232 -21.21 -14.85 -16.70
C PRO A 232 -20.48 -13.58 -17.16
N ARG A 233 -19.79 -12.87 -16.24
CA ARG A 233 -19.06 -11.63 -16.57
C ARG A 233 -17.78 -11.87 -17.37
N ILE A 234 -17.28 -13.11 -17.44
CA ILE A 234 -16.17 -13.45 -18.33
C ILE A 234 -16.58 -13.20 -19.79
N PHE A 235 -17.84 -13.49 -20.15
CA PHE A 235 -18.37 -13.33 -21.51
C PHE A 235 -18.76 -11.89 -21.86
N THR A 236 -18.82 -10.99 -20.87
CA THR A 236 -19.15 -9.57 -21.06
C THR A 236 -17.93 -8.65 -20.90
N GLN A 237 -16.73 -9.20 -21.05
CA GLN A 237 -15.47 -8.47 -20.82
C GLN A 237 -15.42 -7.83 -19.43
N PHE A 238 -15.89 -8.57 -18.44
CA PHE A 238 -15.85 -8.22 -17.01
C PHE A 238 -16.73 -7.02 -16.64
N GLN A 239 -17.77 -6.75 -17.44
CA GLN A 239 -18.71 -5.64 -17.21
C GLN A 239 -20.14 -6.12 -16.86
N PRO A 240 -20.89 -5.36 -16.04
CA PRO A 240 -20.43 -4.22 -15.24
C PRO A 240 -19.50 -4.69 -14.11
N VAL A 241 -18.65 -3.78 -13.60
CA VAL A 241 -17.87 -4.04 -12.38
C VAL A 241 -18.81 -4.14 -11.19
N ALA A 242 -19.09 -5.37 -10.77
CA ALA A 242 -19.97 -5.67 -9.64
C ALA A 242 -19.18 -5.70 -8.33
N SER A 243 -17.92 -6.13 -8.37
CA SER A 243 -17.02 -6.21 -7.22
C SER A 243 -15.58 -6.10 -7.70
N ALA A 244 -14.84 -5.09 -7.26
CA ALA A 244 -13.45 -4.89 -7.69
C ALA A 244 -12.50 -5.90 -7.03
N VAL A 245 -11.43 -6.31 -7.72
CA VAL A 245 -10.38 -7.19 -7.16
C VAL A 245 -9.81 -6.63 -5.84
N GLN A 246 -9.67 -5.32 -5.71
CA GLN A 246 -9.17 -4.69 -4.48
C GLN A 246 -10.05 -4.98 -3.25
N ILE A 247 -11.36 -5.22 -3.43
CA ILE A 247 -12.27 -5.56 -2.33
C ILE A 247 -11.93 -6.94 -1.76
N ILE A 248 -11.71 -7.94 -2.62
CA ILE A 248 -11.37 -9.29 -2.15
C ILE A 248 -9.93 -9.37 -1.63
N VAL A 249 -9.02 -8.54 -2.13
CA VAL A 249 -7.66 -8.37 -1.54
C VAL A 249 -7.77 -7.87 -0.09
N LYS A 250 -8.61 -6.85 0.15
CA LYS A 250 -8.84 -6.32 1.50
C LYS A 250 -9.41 -7.41 2.42
N ASP A 251 -10.43 -8.15 1.97
CA ASP A 251 -11.05 -9.18 2.80
C ASP A 251 -10.09 -10.36 3.10
N THR A 252 -9.30 -10.79 2.12
CA THR A 252 -8.26 -11.81 2.35
C THR A 252 -7.17 -11.34 3.31
N SER A 253 -6.79 -10.06 3.25
CA SER A 253 -5.85 -9.46 4.21
C SER A 253 -6.39 -9.48 5.65
N ILE A 254 -7.70 -9.28 5.84
CA ILE A 254 -8.34 -9.40 7.16
C ILE A 254 -8.25 -10.86 7.65
N ILE A 255 -8.59 -11.82 6.79
CA ILE A 255 -8.57 -13.26 7.11
C ILE A 255 -7.15 -13.72 7.49
N THR A 256 -6.13 -13.40 6.67
CA THR A 256 -4.76 -13.85 6.93
C THR A 256 -4.14 -13.14 8.14
N SER A 257 -4.48 -11.87 8.38
CA SER A 257 -4.07 -11.15 9.57
C SER A 257 -4.64 -11.78 10.84
N GLU A 258 -5.94 -12.08 10.87
CA GLU A 258 -6.57 -12.72 12.02
C GLU A 258 -6.09 -14.16 12.22
N GLY A 259 -5.82 -14.90 11.15
CA GLY A 259 -5.18 -16.22 11.23
C GLY A 259 -3.84 -16.13 11.97
N ARG A 260 -2.99 -15.15 11.63
CA ARG A 260 -1.72 -14.92 12.34
C ARG A 260 -1.95 -14.54 13.82
N ARG A 261 -2.91 -13.66 14.12
CA ARG A 261 -3.22 -13.24 15.49
C ARG A 261 -3.74 -14.38 16.37
N SER A 262 -4.60 -15.23 15.81
CA SER A 262 -5.19 -16.39 16.49
C SER A 262 -4.31 -17.64 16.45
N SER A 263 -3.11 -17.56 15.85
CA SER A 263 -2.23 -18.70 15.59
C SER A 263 -2.93 -19.83 14.82
N PHE A 264 -3.87 -19.48 13.94
CA PHE A 264 -4.61 -20.38 13.08
C PHE A 264 -4.08 -20.28 11.63
N ALA A 265 -3.77 -21.43 11.03
CA ALA A 265 -3.28 -21.48 9.66
C ALA A 265 -4.42 -21.36 8.64
N THR A 266 -4.31 -20.42 7.70
CA THR A 266 -5.26 -20.24 6.58
C THR A 266 -4.60 -20.54 5.22
N PRO A 267 -4.08 -21.76 4.99
CA PRO A 267 -3.31 -22.08 3.78
C PRO A 267 -4.08 -21.86 2.45
N MET A 268 -5.39 -22.12 2.41
CA MET A 268 -6.18 -21.88 1.19
C MET A 268 -6.29 -20.38 0.93
N THR A 269 -6.77 -19.61 1.91
CA THR A 269 -6.91 -18.15 1.75
C THR A 269 -5.57 -17.43 1.61
N SER A 270 -4.50 -17.87 2.28
CA SER A 270 -3.15 -17.33 2.10
C SER A 270 -2.64 -17.52 0.67
N THR A 271 -2.93 -18.68 0.07
CA THR A 271 -2.63 -18.90 -1.36
C THR A 271 -3.45 -17.96 -2.23
N ALA A 272 -4.75 -17.84 -1.97
CA ALA A 272 -5.62 -16.94 -2.73
C ALA A 272 -5.15 -15.48 -2.68
N GLU A 273 -4.78 -14.99 -1.49
CA GLU A 273 -4.26 -13.64 -1.25
C GLU A 273 -3.05 -13.32 -2.14
N GLN A 274 -2.08 -14.23 -2.24
CA GLN A 274 -0.90 -14.03 -3.09
C GLN A 274 -1.24 -13.92 -4.57
N ILE A 275 -2.25 -14.67 -5.02
CA ILE A 275 -2.71 -14.59 -6.42
C ILE A 275 -3.50 -13.31 -6.67
N TYR A 276 -4.28 -12.84 -5.70
CA TYR A 276 -4.91 -11.53 -5.79
C TYR A 276 -3.89 -10.39 -5.82
N PHE A 277 -2.81 -10.45 -5.03
CA PHE A 277 -1.71 -9.49 -5.14
C PHE A 277 -1.02 -9.52 -6.50
N THR A 278 -0.89 -10.71 -7.10
CA THR A 278 -0.38 -10.85 -8.48
C THR A 278 -1.28 -10.11 -9.48
N ALA A 279 -2.60 -10.22 -9.36
CA ALA A 279 -3.56 -9.47 -10.19
C ALA A 279 -3.45 -7.95 -9.99
N VAL A 280 -3.34 -7.49 -8.74
CA VAL A 280 -3.11 -6.07 -8.43
C VAL A 280 -1.81 -5.57 -9.08
N GLY A 281 -0.74 -6.37 -9.02
CA GLY A 281 0.55 -6.06 -9.66
C GLY A 281 0.46 -5.92 -11.19
N ARG A 282 -0.51 -6.60 -11.82
CA ARG A 282 -0.85 -6.48 -13.25
C ARG A 282 -1.77 -5.31 -13.57
N GLY A 283 -2.20 -4.54 -12.58
CA GLY A 283 -3.08 -3.37 -12.75
C GLY A 283 -4.58 -3.69 -12.67
N TYR A 284 -4.98 -4.91 -12.32
CA TYR A 284 -6.39 -5.34 -12.30
C TYR A 284 -7.14 -4.94 -11.03
N ALA A 285 -6.57 -4.06 -10.20
CA ALA A 285 -7.11 -3.75 -8.87
C ALA A 285 -8.56 -3.21 -8.91
N MET A 286 -8.87 -2.39 -9.92
CA MET A 286 -10.19 -1.77 -10.10
C MET A 286 -11.10 -2.57 -11.04
N ASP A 287 -10.58 -3.62 -11.66
CA ASP A 287 -11.36 -4.48 -12.55
C ASP A 287 -12.25 -5.40 -11.72
N ASP A 288 -13.31 -5.94 -12.34
CA ASP A 288 -14.19 -6.90 -11.68
C ASP A 288 -13.42 -8.15 -11.24
N ASP A 289 -13.81 -8.74 -10.12
CA ASP A 289 -13.18 -9.94 -9.56
C ASP A 289 -13.29 -11.18 -10.48
N SER A 290 -14.22 -11.19 -11.44
CA SER A 290 -14.27 -12.20 -12.53
C SER A 290 -13.09 -12.10 -13.51
N SER A 291 -12.42 -10.95 -13.57
CA SER A 291 -11.32 -10.68 -14.51
C SER A 291 -10.03 -11.41 -14.17
N LEU A 292 -9.97 -12.06 -13.00
CA LEU A 292 -8.86 -12.89 -12.55
C LEU A 292 -8.61 -14.11 -13.45
N VAL A 293 -9.60 -14.53 -14.25
CA VAL A 293 -9.41 -15.58 -15.28
C VAL A 293 -8.25 -15.26 -16.23
N ARG A 294 -7.97 -13.97 -16.46
CA ARG A 294 -6.83 -13.48 -17.24
C ARG A 294 -5.47 -13.94 -16.72
N LEU A 295 -5.35 -14.27 -15.44
CA LEU A 295 -4.10 -14.84 -14.89
C LEU A 295 -3.76 -16.21 -15.50
N TYR A 296 -4.77 -16.91 -16.01
CA TYR A 296 -4.65 -18.25 -16.60
C TYR A 296 -4.73 -18.20 -18.13
N THR A 297 -5.46 -17.25 -18.70
CA THR A 297 -5.69 -17.15 -20.15
C THR A 297 -4.77 -16.16 -20.86
N GLU A 298 -4.29 -15.10 -20.19
CA GLU A 298 -3.39 -14.09 -20.78
C GLU A 298 -1.91 -14.37 -20.50
N GLY A 299 -1.06 -14.22 -21.52
CA GLY A 299 0.39 -14.43 -21.44
C GLY A 299 0.86 -15.59 -22.32
N ASN A 300 0.78 -15.41 -23.65
CA ASN A 300 1.29 -16.37 -24.63
C ASN A 300 2.81 -16.21 -24.80
N GLY A 301 3.58 -16.88 -23.94
CA GLY A 301 4.88 -17.39 -24.37
C GLY A 301 4.66 -18.58 -25.31
N LYS A 302 5.43 -18.70 -26.40
CA LYS A 302 5.46 -19.90 -27.26
C LYS A 302 6.00 -21.09 -26.47
N VAL A 303 5.19 -21.68 -25.60
CA VAL A 303 5.44 -23.02 -25.12
C VAL A 303 5.05 -23.93 -26.28
N GLY A 304 5.99 -24.74 -26.78
CA GLY A 304 5.73 -25.67 -27.90
C GLY A 304 4.52 -26.58 -27.64
N PRO A 305 4.07 -27.37 -28.62
CA PRO A 305 2.85 -28.16 -28.48
C PRO A 305 2.94 -29.04 -27.23
N VAL A 306 2.00 -28.84 -26.30
CA VAL A 306 1.88 -29.64 -25.09
C VAL A 306 0.55 -30.38 -25.18
N HIS A 307 0.60 -31.70 -25.10
CA HIS A 307 -0.58 -32.56 -25.21
C HIS A 307 -0.96 -33.08 -23.82
N GLY A 308 -2.24 -32.93 -23.47
CA GLY A 308 -2.85 -33.57 -22.31
C GLY A 308 -3.07 -35.07 -22.52
N THR A 309 -3.48 -35.76 -21.45
CA THR A 309 -3.93 -37.16 -21.47
C THR A 309 -5.43 -37.31 -21.66
N ALA A 310 -6.23 -36.27 -21.39
CA ALA A 310 -7.67 -36.27 -21.61
C ALA A 310 -7.99 -35.97 -23.09
N GLU A 311 -8.52 -36.98 -23.81
CA GLU A 311 -8.85 -36.86 -25.24
C GLU A 311 -10.30 -36.43 -25.49
N SER A 312 -11.25 -36.92 -24.69
CA SER A 312 -12.68 -36.60 -24.83
C SER A 312 -13.09 -35.34 -24.09
N GLU A 313 -14.17 -34.69 -24.55
CA GLU A 313 -14.76 -33.53 -23.87
C GLU A 313 -15.29 -33.92 -22.48
N GLU A 314 -15.81 -35.15 -22.35
CA GLU A 314 -16.28 -35.70 -21.09
C GLU A 314 -15.15 -35.86 -20.06
N ASP A 315 -14.00 -36.40 -20.47
CA ASP A 315 -12.84 -36.58 -19.59
C ASP A 315 -12.29 -35.23 -19.12
N LYS A 316 -12.15 -34.27 -20.04
CA LYS A 316 -11.73 -32.90 -19.71
C LYS A 316 -12.70 -32.22 -18.75
N THR A 317 -14.00 -32.37 -18.98
CA THR A 317 -15.04 -31.84 -18.08
C THR A 317 -14.94 -32.47 -16.69
N ALA A 318 -14.70 -33.78 -16.59
CA ALA A 318 -14.50 -34.46 -15.31
C ALA A 318 -13.31 -33.90 -14.51
N LEU A 319 -12.22 -33.48 -15.18
CA LEU A 319 -11.08 -32.82 -14.53
C LEU A 319 -11.46 -31.45 -13.96
N VAL A 320 -12.19 -30.63 -14.72
CA VAL A 320 -12.70 -29.31 -14.30
C VAL A 320 -13.58 -29.45 -13.05
N LEU A 321 -14.49 -30.44 -13.05
CA LEU A 321 -15.35 -30.75 -11.89
C LEU A 321 -14.55 -31.26 -10.69
N GLY A 322 -13.58 -32.15 -10.92
CA GLY A 322 -12.70 -32.68 -9.87
C GLY A 322 -11.87 -31.60 -9.18
N LEU A 323 -11.33 -30.65 -9.95
CA LEU A 323 -10.62 -29.49 -9.45
C LEU A 323 -11.51 -28.64 -8.52
N MET A 324 -12.70 -28.26 -9.00
CA MET A 324 -13.62 -27.42 -8.23
C MET A 324 -14.05 -28.09 -6.93
N ARG A 325 -14.46 -29.37 -6.94
CA ARG A 325 -14.87 -30.10 -5.72
C ARG A 325 -13.76 -30.12 -4.67
N GLY A 326 -12.51 -30.34 -5.08
CA GLY A 326 -11.35 -30.36 -4.19
C GLY A 326 -11.10 -29.00 -3.51
N ILE A 327 -11.18 -27.91 -4.28
CA ILE A 327 -11.06 -26.54 -3.77
C ILE A 327 -12.19 -26.24 -2.77
N LEU A 328 -13.44 -26.56 -3.13
CA LEU A 328 -14.61 -26.31 -2.29
C LEU A 328 -14.54 -27.06 -0.96
N LEU A 329 -14.11 -28.33 -0.96
CA LEU A 329 -13.97 -29.11 0.26
C LEU A 329 -12.95 -28.48 1.22
N CYS A 330 -11.76 -28.11 0.71
CA CYS A 330 -10.72 -27.50 1.54
C CYS A 330 -11.12 -26.11 2.03
N ALA A 331 -11.81 -25.30 1.22
CA ALA A 331 -12.32 -24.00 1.61
C ALA A 331 -13.41 -24.11 2.71
N ALA A 332 -14.31 -25.08 2.59
CA ALA A 332 -15.32 -25.38 3.63
C ALA A 332 -14.67 -25.80 4.95
N ALA A 333 -13.66 -26.68 4.88
CA ALA A 333 -12.91 -27.14 6.04
C ALA A 333 -12.17 -25.99 6.73
N GLU A 334 -11.45 -25.15 5.97
CA GLU A 334 -10.73 -23.98 6.51
C GLU A 334 -11.70 -23.00 7.17
N SER A 335 -12.83 -22.70 6.52
CA SER A 335 -13.84 -21.77 7.04
C SER A 335 -14.43 -22.26 8.37
N LEU A 336 -14.90 -23.51 8.44
CA LEU A 336 -15.53 -24.04 9.65
C LEU A 336 -14.51 -24.28 10.77
N ALA A 337 -13.28 -24.70 10.44
CA ALA A 337 -12.20 -24.81 11.43
C ALA A 337 -11.81 -23.43 11.98
N PHE A 338 -11.77 -22.40 11.13
CA PHE A 338 -11.45 -21.06 11.59
C PHE A 338 -12.57 -20.52 12.49
N ALA A 339 -13.83 -20.73 12.10
CA ALA A 339 -15.00 -20.40 12.92
C ALA A 339 -14.93 -21.01 14.33
N HIS A 340 -14.51 -22.28 14.41
CA HIS A 340 -14.28 -22.96 15.67
C HIS A 340 -13.17 -22.29 16.49
N ALA A 341 -12.04 -21.96 15.85
CA ALA A 341 -10.91 -21.31 16.52
C ALA A 341 -11.23 -19.91 17.06
N VAL A 342 -12.14 -19.17 16.42
CA VAL A 342 -12.62 -17.85 16.89
C VAL A 342 -13.90 -17.91 17.73
N ASN A 343 -14.29 -19.10 18.20
CA ASN A 343 -15.43 -19.35 19.10
C ASN A 343 -16.79 -18.90 18.56
N LEU A 344 -17.05 -19.09 17.27
CA LEU A 344 -18.39 -18.86 16.70
C LEU A 344 -19.28 -20.10 16.81
N ASP A 345 -20.59 -19.88 16.82
CA ASP A 345 -21.56 -20.97 16.68
C ASP A 345 -21.48 -21.56 15.26
N LEU A 346 -20.97 -22.79 15.17
CA LEU A 346 -20.76 -23.48 13.91
C LEU A 346 -22.05 -23.74 13.13
N ASP A 347 -23.19 -23.94 13.81
CA ASP A 347 -24.46 -24.21 13.14
C ASP A 347 -24.99 -22.90 12.50
N GLN A 348 -24.91 -21.78 13.22
CA GLN A 348 -25.24 -20.46 12.68
C GLN A 348 -24.29 -20.06 11.52
N VAL A 349 -23.00 -20.38 11.63
CA VAL A 349 -22.00 -20.15 10.56
C VAL A 349 -22.37 -20.94 9.32
N LEU A 350 -22.71 -22.23 9.47
CA LEU A 350 -23.12 -23.09 8.36
C LEU A 350 -24.39 -22.55 7.69
N GLU A 351 -25.40 -22.20 8.49
CA GLU A 351 -26.65 -21.62 7.99
C GLU A 351 -26.40 -20.35 7.17
N LEU A 352 -25.62 -19.40 7.70
CA LEU A 352 -25.24 -18.18 7.00
C LEU A 352 -24.52 -18.51 5.68
N CYS A 353 -23.50 -19.37 5.74
CA CYS A 353 -22.65 -19.65 4.59
C CYS A 353 -23.41 -20.34 3.47
N VAL A 354 -24.31 -21.28 3.78
CA VAL A 354 -25.17 -21.97 2.80
C VAL A 354 -26.15 -21.01 2.14
N ASN A 355 -26.73 -20.06 2.90
CA ASN A 355 -27.81 -19.18 2.43
C ASN A 355 -27.34 -17.79 1.92
N ALA A 356 -26.02 -17.62 1.78
CA ALA A 356 -25.40 -16.38 1.32
C ALA A 356 -24.22 -16.66 0.37
N ALA A 357 -23.30 -15.69 0.27
CA ALA A 357 -22.22 -15.70 -0.71
C ALA A 357 -21.17 -16.83 -0.53
N GLY A 358 -21.30 -17.68 0.49
CA GLY A 358 -20.43 -18.85 0.70
C GLY A 358 -21.02 -20.16 0.17
N GLY A 359 -22.24 -20.14 -0.36
CA GLY A 359 -23.02 -21.34 -0.64
C GLY A 359 -22.36 -22.23 -1.67
N SER A 360 -22.34 -23.54 -1.41
CA SER A 360 -21.90 -24.56 -2.36
C SER A 360 -22.56 -25.90 -2.05
N LYS A 361 -22.70 -26.76 -3.06
CA LYS A 361 -23.24 -28.11 -2.85
C LYS A 361 -22.34 -28.97 -1.96
N VAL A 362 -21.04 -28.74 -2.02
CA VAL A 362 -20.06 -29.39 -1.15
C VAL A 362 -20.26 -28.97 0.32
N LEU A 363 -20.41 -27.67 0.60
CA LEU A 363 -20.65 -27.18 1.96
C LEU A 363 -21.99 -27.67 2.52
N GLU A 364 -23.07 -27.62 1.73
CA GLU A 364 -24.40 -28.10 2.12
C GLU A 364 -24.37 -29.58 2.52
N LYS A 365 -23.69 -30.42 1.72
CA LYS A 365 -23.62 -31.87 1.95
C LYS A 365 -22.64 -32.27 3.05
N LEU A 366 -21.47 -31.64 3.11
CA LEU A 366 -20.35 -32.08 3.95
C LEU A 366 -20.11 -31.20 5.19
N GLY A 367 -20.67 -30.00 5.24
CA GLY A 367 -20.58 -29.08 6.38
C GLY A 367 -21.00 -29.72 7.71
N PRO A 368 -22.16 -30.40 7.80
CA PRO A 368 -22.57 -31.09 9.04
C PRO A 368 -21.56 -32.14 9.50
N ALA A 369 -20.94 -32.87 8.57
CA ALA A 369 -19.91 -33.86 8.89
C ALA A 369 -18.61 -33.21 9.38
N ILE A 370 -18.21 -32.07 8.79
CA ILE A 370 -17.06 -31.26 9.26
C ILE A 370 -17.32 -30.76 10.68
N ILE A 371 -18.52 -30.23 10.96
CA ILE A 371 -18.91 -29.75 12.29
C ILE A 371 -18.90 -30.89 13.31
N LYS A 372 -19.40 -32.08 12.94
CA LYS A 372 -19.39 -33.27 13.81
C LYS A 372 -17.96 -33.62 14.22
N GLU A 373 -17.02 -33.63 13.28
CA GLU A 373 -15.59 -33.89 13.56
C GLU A 373 -14.96 -32.77 14.41
N LEU A 374 -15.26 -31.50 14.16
CA LEU A 374 -14.80 -30.36 14.98
C LEU A 374 -15.29 -30.45 16.43
N ARG A 375 -16.49 -31.00 16.64
CA ARG A 375 -17.08 -31.26 17.98
C ARG A 375 -16.56 -32.56 18.62
N GLY A 376 -15.62 -33.26 17.99
CA GLY A 376 -15.04 -34.52 18.49
C GLY A 376 -15.92 -35.76 18.28
N GLY A 377 -16.98 -35.67 17.48
CA GLY A 377 -17.80 -36.81 17.09
C GLY A 377 -17.19 -37.58 15.91
N ALA A 378 -17.36 -38.90 15.88
CA ALA A 378 -16.96 -39.72 14.73
C ALA A 378 -17.94 -39.52 13.56
N GLY A 379 -17.42 -39.12 12.39
CA GLY A 379 -18.18 -38.97 11.15
C GLY A 379 -18.82 -40.29 10.69
N ASP A 380 -20.07 -40.24 10.25
CA ASP A 380 -20.72 -41.41 9.64
C ASP A 380 -20.13 -41.61 8.24
N ALA A 381 -19.74 -42.84 7.89
CA ALA A 381 -19.13 -43.14 6.60
C ALA A 381 -20.12 -42.88 5.45
N SER A 382 -20.04 -41.70 4.84
CA SER A 382 -20.77 -41.39 3.61
C SER A 382 -20.06 -42.06 2.43
N GLY A 383 -20.55 -43.22 1.98
CA GLY A 383 -20.10 -43.84 0.73
C GLY A 383 -20.67 -43.10 -0.49
N GLY A 384 -19.88 -42.97 -1.57
CA GLY A 384 -20.32 -42.40 -2.85
C GLY A 384 -19.32 -41.41 -3.49
N GLU A 385 -19.79 -40.68 -4.51
CA GLU A 385 -19.00 -39.69 -5.27
C GLU A 385 -18.46 -38.54 -4.41
N THR A 386 -19.08 -38.27 -3.26
CA THR A 386 -18.68 -37.25 -2.28
C THR A 386 -17.76 -37.76 -1.18
N SER A 387 -17.23 -38.99 -1.30
CA SER A 387 -16.21 -39.52 -0.39
C SER A 387 -14.88 -38.75 -0.52
N LEU A 388 -14.08 -38.76 0.54
CA LEU A 388 -12.78 -38.08 0.57
C LEU A 388 -11.86 -38.64 -0.52
N GLU A 389 -11.84 -39.96 -0.69
CA GLU A 389 -11.02 -40.67 -1.67
C GLU A 389 -11.43 -40.33 -3.11
N SER A 390 -12.73 -40.21 -3.38
CA SER A 390 -13.26 -39.80 -4.68
C SER A 390 -12.84 -38.37 -5.03
N ILE A 391 -13.08 -37.42 -4.12
CA ILE A 391 -12.70 -36.01 -4.30
C ILE A 391 -11.19 -35.89 -4.48
N PHE A 392 -10.40 -36.59 -3.66
CA PHE A 392 -8.95 -36.63 -3.77
C PHE A 392 -8.48 -37.16 -5.13
N LYS A 393 -9.05 -38.28 -5.61
CA LYS A 393 -8.71 -38.88 -6.90
C LYS A 393 -8.99 -37.91 -8.05
N GLY A 394 -10.16 -37.26 -8.03
CA GLY A 394 -10.55 -36.27 -9.05
C GLY A 394 -9.63 -35.05 -9.05
N LEU A 395 -9.37 -34.47 -7.87
CA LEU A 395 -8.46 -33.32 -7.74
C LEU A 395 -7.03 -33.66 -8.19
N ARG A 396 -6.52 -34.82 -7.77
CA ARG A 396 -5.18 -35.28 -8.17
C ARG A 396 -5.06 -35.41 -9.67
N ALA A 397 -6.04 -36.04 -10.33
CA ALA A 397 -6.06 -36.16 -11.78
C ALA A 397 -6.04 -34.80 -12.47
N ALA A 398 -6.83 -33.83 -11.99
CA ALA A 398 -6.86 -32.48 -12.53
C ALA A 398 -5.52 -31.74 -12.39
N VAL A 399 -4.88 -31.82 -11.21
CA VAL A 399 -3.57 -31.20 -10.97
C VAL A 399 -2.46 -31.84 -11.80
N GLU A 400 -2.45 -33.17 -11.90
CA GLU A 400 -1.50 -33.90 -12.75
C GLU A 400 -1.64 -33.52 -14.22
N GLU A 401 -2.88 -33.42 -14.72
CA GLU A 401 -3.13 -32.99 -16.09
C GLU A 401 -2.71 -31.54 -16.32
N ALA A 402 -3.06 -30.63 -15.41
CA ALA A 402 -2.66 -29.23 -15.51
C ALA A 402 -1.13 -29.05 -15.54
N GLN A 403 -0.40 -29.82 -14.73
CA GLN A 403 1.07 -29.86 -14.79
C GLN A 403 1.58 -30.34 -16.15
N ARG A 404 0.96 -31.37 -16.75
CA ARG A 404 1.32 -31.84 -18.09
C ARG A 404 1.15 -30.74 -19.12
N ILE A 405 0.01 -30.04 -19.12
CA ILE A 405 -0.28 -28.95 -20.06
C ILE A 405 0.32 -27.59 -19.66
N LYS A 406 1.12 -27.56 -18.57
CA LYS A 406 1.80 -26.37 -18.03
C LYS A 406 0.86 -25.22 -17.67
N THR A 407 -0.32 -25.57 -17.16
CA THR A 407 -1.29 -24.62 -16.62
C THR A 407 -1.10 -24.53 -15.11
N PRO A 408 -0.85 -23.33 -14.55
CA PRO A 408 -0.74 -23.18 -13.11
C PRO A 408 -2.12 -23.31 -12.45
N LEU A 409 -2.24 -24.22 -11.48
CA LEU A 409 -3.40 -24.36 -10.59
C LEU A 409 -2.96 -24.07 -9.16
N TYR A 410 -3.17 -22.85 -8.67
CA TYR A 410 -2.64 -22.43 -7.37
C TYR A 410 -3.48 -23.01 -6.23
N LEU A 411 -4.79 -22.81 -6.27
CA LEU A 411 -5.69 -23.36 -5.26
C LEU A 411 -5.82 -24.88 -5.39
N GLY A 412 -5.85 -25.42 -6.60
CA GLY A 412 -5.88 -26.85 -6.85
C GLY A 412 -4.67 -27.57 -6.24
N THR A 413 -3.47 -27.04 -6.45
CA THR A 413 -2.23 -27.60 -5.88
C THR A 413 -2.21 -27.51 -4.35
N GLN A 414 -2.68 -26.38 -3.79
CA GLN A 414 -2.76 -26.20 -2.34
C GLN A 414 -3.78 -27.16 -1.70
N ALA A 415 -4.97 -27.27 -2.30
CA ALA A 415 -6.00 -28.22 -1.88
C ALA A 415 -5.49 -29.66 -1.93
N LEU A 416 -4.78 -30.04 -3.01
CA LEU A 416 -4.20 -31.37 -3.14
C LEU A 416 -3.21 -31.64 -2.00
N SER A 417 -2.33 -30.69 -1.70
CA SER A 417 -1.35 -30.80 -0.61
C SER A 417 -2.01 -30.96 0.76
N ILE A 418 -3.15 -30.32 0.99
CA ILE A 418 -3.95 -30.50 2.22
C ILE A 418 -4.55 -31.90 2.27
N LEU A 419 -5.25 -32.34 1.22
CA LEU A 419 -5.89 -33.66 1.18
C LEU A 419 -4.87 -34.81 1.28
N GLN A 420 -3.71 -34.68 0.65
CA GLN A 420 -2.62 -35.66 0.75
C GLN A 420 -2.18 -35.88 2.20
N ARG A 421 -2.02 -34.81 2.99
CA ARG A 421 -1.63 -34.92 4.41
C ARG A 421 -2.68 -35.66 5.24
N VAL A 422 -3.96 -35.40 4.98
CA VAL A 422 -5.08 -36.08 5.68
C VAL A 422 -5.09 -37.57 5.34
N ILE A 423 -4.97 -37.93 4.06
CA ILE A 423 -4.97 -39.33 3.63
C ILE A 423 -3.76 -40.10 4.18
N GLN A 424 -2.58 -39.49 4.18
CA GLN A 424 -1.37 -40.09 4.74
C GLN A 424 -1.47 -40.37 6.25
N SER A 425 -2.25 -39.57 6.98
CA SER A 425 -2.49 -39.80 8.41
C SER A 425 -3.31 -41.05 8.73
N LYS A 426 -3.76 -41.81 7.71
CA LYS A 426 -4.68 -42.97 7.81
C LYS A 426 -5.98 -42.65 8.56
N SER A 427 -6.38 -41.38 8.56
CA SER A 427 -7.67 -40.98 9.14
C SER A 427 -8.79 -41.52 8.24
N THR A 428 -9.44 -42.61 8.66
CA THR A 428 -10.57 -43.21 7.95
C THR A 428 -11.88 -42.54 8.39
N GLY A 429 -12.76 -42.18 7.45
CA GLY A 429 -14.08 -41.64 7.77
C GLY A 429 -14.73 -40.90 6.60
N SER A 430 -15.79 -40.13 6.90
CA SER A 430 -16.45 -39.26 5.92
C SER A 430 -15.50 -38.19 5.38
N ALA A 431 -15.88 -37.52 4.28
CA ALA A 431 -15.12 -36.37 3.78
C ALA A 431 -14.95 -35.24 4.80
N GLY A 432 -15.74 -35.21 5.89
CA GLY A 432 -15.57 -34.28 7.00
C GLY A 432 -14.25 -34.41 7.76
N VAL A 433 -13.59 -35.57 7.68
CA VAL A 433 -12.27 -35.83 8.29
C VAL A 433 -11.18 -34.89 7.76
N VAL A 434 -11.39 -34.27 6.60
CA VAL A 434 -10.47 -33.26 6.03
C VAL A 434 -10.08 -32.16 7.03
N VAL A 435 -11.00 -31.81 7.94
CA VAL A 435 -10.79 -30.75 8.93
C VAL A 435 -9.64 -31.06 9.90
N LYS A 436 -9.25 -32.33 10.05
CA LYS A 436 -8.09 -32.74 10.84
C LYS A 436 -6.78 -32.13 10.36
N ALA A 437 -6.70 -31.70 9.10
CA ALA A 437 -5.55 -30.92 8.62
C ALA A 437 -5.34 -29.62 9.41
N TRP A 438 -6.39 -29.06 10.01
CA TRP A 438 -6.34 -27.88 10.87
C TRP A 438 -6.31 -28.24 12.36
N LEU A 439 -6.87 -29.38 12.78
CA LEU A 439 -6.86 -29.82 14.19
C LEU A 439 -5.52 -30.40 14.66
N ASN A 440 -4.73 -31.02 13.79
CA ASN A 440 -3.47 -31.68 14.18
C ASN A 440 -2.35 -30.69 14.59
N GLY A 441 -2.57 -29.38 14.43
CA GLY A 441 -1.72 -28.32 15.00
C GLY A 441 -2.29 -27.66 16.27
N LEU A 442 -3.51 -28.03 16.67
CA LEU A 442 -4.25 -27.49 17.81
C LEU A 442 -4.24 -28.50 18.98
N SER A 443 -3.07 -28.80 19.54
CA SER A 443 -3.01 -29.59 20.78
C SER A 443 -3.71 -28.83 21.91
N SER A 444 -4.67 -29.47 22.58
CA SER A 444 -5.54 -28.90 23.63
C SER A 444 -4.81 -28.35 24.86
N GLU A 445 -3.53 -28.67 25.05
CA GLU A 445 -2.73 -28.20 26.19
C GLU A 445 -2.37 -26.70 26.13
N TYR A 446 -2.42 -26.06 24.95
CA TYR A 446 -2.08 -24.63 24.81
C TYR A 446 -3.21 -23.67 25.21
N TRP A 447 -4.47 -24.11 25.21
CA TRP A 447 -5.62 -23.23 25.42
C TRP A 447 -6.08 -23.11 26.89
N VAL A 448 -5.67 -24.03 27.77
CA VAL A 448 -6.00 -23.94 29.21
C VAL A 448 -5.17 -22.87 29.93
N GLY A 449 -4.00 -22.48 29.38
CA GLY A 449 -3.07 -21.54 30.01
C GLY A 449 -3.35 -20.04 29.82
N VAL A 450 -4.27 -19.65 28.92
CA VAL A 450 -4.49 -18.23 28.55
C VAL A 450 -5.65 -17.58 29.34
N LYS A 451 -6.51 -18.37 30.01
CA LYS A 451 -7.59 -17.83 30.85
C LYS A 451 -7.13 -17.16 32.17
N GLY A 452 -5.84 -17.17 32.49
CA GLY A 452 -5.31 -16.71 33.78
C GLY A 452 -4.47 -15.43 33.78
N ARG A 453 -4.20 -14.76 32.64
CA ARG A 453 -3.25 -13.62 32.58
C ARG A 453 -3.84 -12.25 32.25
N PHE A 454 -5.14 -12.06 32.48
CA PHE A 454 -5.79 -10.74 32.46
C PHE A 454 -6.69 -10.53 33.69
N ALA A 455 -6.25 -10.97 34.87
CA ALA A 455 -6.82 -10.52 36.13
C ALA A 455 -6.00 -9.33 36.66
N SER A 456 -6.67 -8.21 36.89
CA SER A 456 -6.14 -6.95 37.44
C SER A 456 -5.25 -7.18 38.68
N PRO A 457 -4.13 -6.43 38.86
CA PRO A 457 -3.37 -6.54 40.10
C PRO A 457 -4.09 -5.82 41.25
N PRO A 458 -4.01 -6.34 42.49
CA PRO A 458 -4.66 -5.77 43.65
C PRO A 458 -3.89 -4.55 44.19
N HIS A 459 -4.65 -3.62 44.79
CA HIS A 459 -4.15 -2.46 45.50
C HIS A 459 -3.10 -2.83 46.56
N GLY A 460 -1.91 -2.23 46.45
CA GLY A 460 -0.81 -2.40 47.41
C GLY A 460 0.07 -1.16 47.49
N ASN A 461 -0.10 -0.41 48.57
CA ASN A 461 0.58 0.81 48.97
C ASN A 461 2.12 0.67 48.99
N THR A 462 2.85 1.50 48.22
CA THR A 462 4.20 1.99 48.61
C THR A 462 4.48 3.36 47.95
N ARG A 463 5.00 4.31 48.74
CA ARG A 463 5.39 5.70 48.38
C ARG A 463 6.94 5.81 48.39
N PRO A 464 7.55 6.90 47.87
CA PRO A 464 8.43 6.81 46.70
C PRO A 464 9.90 7.15 46.98
N HIS A 465 10.80 6.76 46.06
CA HIS A 465 12.10 7.42 45.89
C HIS A 465 12.11 8.18 44.55
N GLY A 466 12.36 9.48 44.64
CA GLY A 466 12.29 10.42 43.54
C GLY A 466 13.54 10.47 42.69
N ILE A 467 13.33 10.57 41.36
CA ILE A 467 14.26 11.15 40.41
C ILE A 467 13.42 11.98 39.42
N SER A 468 13.81 13.25 39.27
CA SER A 468 13.17 14.28 38.44
C SER A 468 13.31 13.95 36.95
N ALA A 469 12.18 13.82 36.24
CA ALA A 469 12.11 13.76 34.78
C ALA A 469 11.21 14.89 34.25
N ARG A 470 11.74 15.70 33.34
CA ARG A 470 11.00 16.74 32.60
C ARG A 470 9.91 16.09 31.73
N ALA A 471 8.74 16.72 31.68
CA ALA A 471 7.54 16.25 31.01
C ALA A 471 7.71 16.13 29.47
N SER A 472 7.25 15.01 28.93
CA SER A 472 7.03 14.75 27.49
C SER A 472 5.54 14.91 27.14
N PRO A 473 5.16 15.35 25.92
CA PRO A 473 3.76 15.56 25.56
C PRO A 473 2.99 14.24 25.37
N THR A 474 1.68 14.27 25.55
CA THR A 474 0.77 13.11 25.57
C THR A 474 0.38 12.61 24.17
N THR A 475 -0.01 11.33 24.08
CA THR A 475 -0.38 10.57 22.87
C THR A 475 -1.48 11.22 22.01
N VAL A 476 -2.34 12.05 22.61
CA VAL A 476 -3.44 12.78 21.94
C VAL A 476 -2.91 13.89 21.03
N GLU A 477 -1.82 14.56 21.43
CA GLU A 477 -1.20 15.60 20.60
C GLU A 477 -0.50 15.03 19.38
N ARG A 478 -0.14 13.74 19.34
CA ARG A 478 0.46 13.09 18.15
C ARG A 478 -0.58 12.74 17.08
N HIS A 479 -1.80 12.37 17.47
CA HIS A 479 -2.85 11.94 16.53
C HIS A 479 -3.44 13.09 15.71
N HIS A 480 -3.56 14.30 16.29
CA HIS A 480 -4.10 15.46 15.57
C HIS A 480 -3.17 16.00 14.46
N ARG A 481 -1.88 15.62 14.45
CA ARG A 481 -0.84 16.16 13.55
C ARG A 481 -0.78 15.47 12.20
N LEU A 482 -1.14 14.17 12.16
CA LEU A 482 -1.21 13.36 10.95
C LEU A 482 -2.42 13.72 10.06
N PHE A 483 -3.41 14.43 10.62
CA PHE A 483 -4.75 14.60 10.05
C PHE A 483 -4.86 15.46 8.78
N LYS A 484 -4.06 16.51 8.65
CA LYS A 484 -4.21 17.49 7.55
C LYS A 484 -3.41 17.16 6.31
N MET A 485 -2.43 16.29 6.43
CA MET A 485 -1.66 15.87 5.28
C MET A 485 -2.42 14.82 4.45
N GLU A 486 -3.21 13.95 5.11
CA GLU A 486 -4.21 13.12 4.42
C GLU A 486 -5.22 13.94 3.63
N GLU A 487 -5.57 15.15 4.08
CA GLU A 487 -6.45 16.08 3.35
C GLU A 487 -5.78 16.60 2.05
N ALA A 488 -4.48 16.93 2.09
CA ALA A 488 -3.69 17.29 0.90
C ALA A 488 -3.44 16.09 -0.04
N VAL A 489 -3.39 14.87 0.50
CA VAL A 489 -3.33 13.62 -0.29
C VAL A 489 -4.73 13.24 -0.84
N SER A 490 -5.81 13.65 -0.18
CA SER A 490 -7.18 13.31 -0.57
C SER A 490 -7.51 13.86 -1.96
N GLN A 491 -7.07 15.08 -2.28
CA GLN A 491 -7.34 15.66 -3.60
C GLN A 491 -6.77 14.82 -4.75
N HIS A 492 -5.58 14.23 -4.55
CA HIS A 492 -4.96 13.29 -5.49
C HIS A 492 -5.82 12.07 -5.76
N PHE A 493 -6.33 11.43 -4.70
CA PHE A 493 -7.08 10.18 -4.82
C PHE A 493 -8.53 10.37 -5.29
N PHE A 494 -9.13 11.54 -5.06
CA PHE A 494 -10.53 11.80 -5.38
C PHE A 494 -10.76 12.52 -6.71
N HIS A 495 -9.81 13.37 -7.17
CA HIS A 495 -10.00 14.25 -8.33
C HIS A 495 -9.08 13.99 -9.53
N HIS A 496 -8.06 13.13 -9.45
CA HIS A 496 -7.18 12.88 -10.61
C HIS A 496 -7.14 11.39 -10.99
N GLY A 497 -7.70 11.07 -12.16
CA GLY A 497 -7.80 9.68 -12.69
C GLY A 497 -9.18 9.25 -13.16
N LYS A 498 -10.15 10.18 -13.26
CA LYS A 498 -11.48 9.96 -13.84
C LYS A 498 -11.52 10.48 -15.30
N PRO A 499 -12.38 9.95 -16.18
CA PRO A 499 -12.47 10.42 -17.57
C PRO A 499 -12.83 11.91 -17.70
N ASP A 500 -13.56 12.46 -16.71
CA ASP A 500 -14.16 13.80 -16.75
C ASP A 500 -13.36 14.90 -16.02
N THR A 501 -12.17 14.58 -15.50
CA THR A 501 -11.34 15.54 -14.76
C THR A 501 -10.41 16.30 -15.70
N ASP A 502 -10.38 17.63 -15.61
CA ASP A 502 -9.50 18.47 -16.42
C ASP A 502 -8.03 18.01 -16.21
N PRO A 503 -7.32 17.57 -17.27
CA PRO A 503 -5.92 17.16 -17.17
C PRO A 503 -5.01 18.22 -16.54
N SER A 504 -5.40 19.50 -16.60
CA SER A 504 -4.65 20.62 -16.03
C SER A 504 -4.60 20.61 -14.49
N GLU A 505 -5.56 19.98 -13.82
CA GLU A 505 -5.58 19.91 -12.35
C GLU A 505 -4.60 18.85 -11.84
N ALA A 506 -4.46 17.71 -12.51
CA ALA A 506 -3.47 16.68 -12.18
C ALA A 506 -2.04 17.21 -12.29
N ALA A 507 -1.79 18.16 -13.20
CA ALA A 507 -0.51 18.82 -13.34
C ALA A 507 -0.14 19.74 -12.15
N LYS A 508 -1.13 20.18 -11.35
CA LYS A 508 -0.93 21.01 -10.16
C LYS A 508 -0.87 20.19 -8.86
N CYS A 509 -1.19 18.90 -8.90
CA CYS A 509 -1.15 18.05 -7.73
C CYS A 509 0.27 17.50 -7.47
N HIS A 510 0.87 17.85 -6.33
CA HIS A 510 2.19 17.36 -5.92
C HIS A 510 2.30 15.82 -5.91
N TRP A 511 1.23 15.12 -5.51
CA TRP A 511 1.22 13.66 -5.49
C TRP A 511 1.19 13.05 -6.89
N CYS A 512 0.42 13.62 -7.82
CA CYS A 512 0.45 13.21 -9.23
C CYS A 512 1.86 13.40 -9.81
N GLN A 513 2.48 14.55 -9.53
CA GLN A 513 3.83 14.87 -9.97
C GLN A 513 4.85 13.84 -9.41
N ILE A 514 4.86 13.58 -8.10
CA ILE A 514 5.75 12.57 -7.48
C ILE A 514 5.49 11.16 -8.02
N ARG A 515 4.24 10.78 -8.26
CA ARG A 515 3.87 9.46 -8.79
C ARG A 515 4.22 9.28 -10.27
N SER A 516 4.36 10.37 -11.01
CA SER A 516 4.82 10.34 -12.40
C SER A 516 6.27 9.90 -12.53
N PHE A 517 7.06 10.03 -11.45
CA PHE A 517 8.47 9.65 -11.44
C PHE A 517 8.63 8.14 -11.66
N LYS A 518 9.51 7.77 -12.60
CA LYS A 518 9.78 6.37 -12.98
C LYS A 518 10.16 5.47 -11.79
N THR A 519 10.77 6.04 -10.75
CA THR A 519 11.26 5.33 -9.56
C THR A 519 10.21 5.17 -8.46
N HIS A 520 9.06 5.85 -8.53
CA HIS A 520 8.09 5.95 -7.43
C HIS A 520 7.66 4.60 -6.84
N LYS A 521 7.37 3.59 -7.69
CA LYS A 521 6.90 2.27 -7.23
C LYS A 521 7.92 1.52 -6.35
N ARG A 522 9.22 1.76 -6.55
CA ARG A 522 10.30 1.06 -5.83
C ARG A 522 10.91 1.94 -4.74
N LEU A 523 11.04 3.24 -5.02
CA LEU A 523 11.75 4.22 -4.20
C LEU A 523 10.86 5.45 -4.02
N PRO A 524 9.77 5.30 -3.24
CA PRO A 524 8.77 6.36 -3.11
C PRO A 524 9.38 7.59 -2.44
N ILE A 525 8.87 8.76 -2.86
CA ILE A 525 8.97 10.00 -2.08
C ILE A 525 7.66 10.12 -1.32
N THR A 526 7.75 10.24 -0.02
CA THR A 526 6.61 10.51 0.86
C THR A 526 6.76 11.89 1.47
N ILE A 527 5.65 12.52 1.82
CA ILE A 527 5.61 13.75 2.61
C ILE A 527 4.96 13.35 3.94
N VAL A 528 5.41 13.85 5.09
CA VAL A 528 4.83 13.65 6.45
C VAL A 528 4.87 14.95 7.25
N ASN A 529 3.82 15.29 8.01
CA ASN A 529 3.88 16.35 9.00
C ASN A 529 3.59 15.75 10.39
N GLU A 530 4.61 15.70 11.24
CA GLU A 530 4.53 15.11 12.59
C GLU A 530 4.61 16.20 13.69
N THR A 531 4.87 17.47 13.35
CA THR A 531 5.07 18.59 14.29
C THR A 531 3.77 19.25 14.72
N GLY A 532 2.67 19.01 14.00
CA GLY A 532 1.33 19.40 14.45
C GLY A 532 0.94 20.83 14.20
N ASP A 533 1.74 21.52 13.40
CA ASP A 533 1.35 22.75 12.75
C ASP A 533 0.57 22.43 11.46
N ASP A 534 -0.27 23.37 11.04
CA ASP A 534 -1.10 23.26 9.83
C ASP A 534 -0.32 23.51 8.52
N ALA A 535 1.01 23.36 8.56
CA ALA A 535 1.86 23.66 7.43
C ALA A 535 1.64 22.65 6.30
N VAL A 536 1.41 23.16 5.08
CA VAL A 536 1.41 22.41 3.82
C VAL A 536 2.55 22.90 2.93
N LEU A 537 2.94 22.09 1.94
CA LEU A 537 3.85 22.57 0.89
C LEU A 537 3.16 23.68 0.08
N ASN A 538 3.93 24.65 -0.39
CA ASN A 538 3.43 25.74 -1.23
C ASN A 538 2.65 25.15 -2.43
N PRO A 539 1.34 25.44 -2.61
CA PRO A 539 0.54 24.87 -3.70
C PRO A 539 1.05 25.17 -5.11
N ASP A 540 1.81 26.25 -5.28
CA ASP A 540 2.39 26.64 -6.57
C ASP A 540 3.72 25.93 -6.87
N PHE A 541 4.23 25.13 -5.93
CA PHE A 541 5.44 24.36 -6.11
C PHE A 541 5.22 23.19 -7.10
N LYS A 542 6.26 22.80 -7.84
CA LYS A 542 6.20 21.68 -8.78
C LYS A 542 7.32 20.68 -8.56
N PHE A 543 6.96 19.41 -8.38
CA PHE A 543 7.91 18.32 -8.36
C PHE A 543 8.36 17.95 -9.78
N ILE A 544 9.67 17.94 -10.00
CA ILE A 544 10.33 17.56 -11.26
C ILE A 544 11.34 16.43 -11.04
N ASP A 545 11.57 15.58 -12.04
CA ASP A 545 12.57 14.49 -12.00
C ASP A 545 13.85 14.78 -12.79
N HIS A 546 13.91 15.93 -13.46
CA HIS A 546 15.07 16.49 -14.16
C HIS A 546 15.02 18.03 -14.11
N SER A 547 16.18 18.69 -14.17
CA SER A 547 16.25 20.16 -14.22
C SER A 547 15.75 20.68 -15.57
N ILE A 548 15.11 21.85 -15.54
CA ILE A 548 14.54 22.50 -16.73
C ILE A 548 15.41 23.70 -17.07
N THR A 549 15.88 23.78 -18.30
CA THR A 549 16.74 24.89 -18.75
C THR A 549 15.87 26.04 -19.26
N HIS A 550 16.11 27.26 -18.75
CA HIS A 550 15.42 28.46 -19.23
C HIS A 550 15.72 28.73 -20.72
N ARG A 551 14.76 29.32 -21.43
CA ARG A 551 14.80 29.47 -22.91
C ARG A 551 15.99 30.27 -23.43
N ASP A 552 16.49 31.19 -22.61
CA ASP A 552 17.57 32.11 -22.98
C ASP A 552 18.97 31.53 -22.75
N ILE A 553 19.06 30.29 -22.25
CA ILE A 553 20.34 29.63 -22.00
C ILE A 553 20.75 28.83 -23.24
N PRO A 554 21.94 29.10 -23.81
CA PRO A 554 22.47 28.28 -24.88
C PRO A 554 22.85 26.90 -24.32
N VAL A 555 22.26 25.85 -24.89
CA VAL A 555 22.61 24.46 -24.60
C VAL A 555 23.41 23.92 -25.79
N ALA A 556 24.45 23.12 -25.51
CA ALA A 556 25.18 22.45 -26.59
C ALA A 556 24.25 21.58 -27.45
N ASP A 557 24.40 21.65 -28.78
CA ASP A 557 23.57 20.85 -29.69
C ASP A 557 23.82 19.35 -29.43
N ALA A 558 22.73 18.57 -29.43
CA ALA A 558 22.79 17.14 -29.13
C ALA A 558 23.71 16.36 -30.09
N SER A 559 23.96 16.86 -31.29
CA SER A 559 24.91 16.29 -32.25
C SER A 559 26.38 16.39 -31.83
N PHE A 560 26.71 17.31 -30.91
CA PHE A 560 28.05 17.42 -30.34
C PHE A 560 28.26 16.54 -29.12
N ARG A 561 27.23 15.85 -28.61
CA ARG A 561 27.38 14.94 -27.47
C ARG A 561 28.43 13.87 -27.75
N THR A 562 29.50 13.86 -26.97
CA THR A 562 30.54 12.82 -27.07
C THR A 562 30.49 11.91 -25.86
N GLY A 563 30.19 10.63 -26.09
CA GLY A 563 30.30 9.59 -25.08
C GLY A 563 31.52 8.70 -25.29
N CYS A 564 31.70 7.70 -24.41
CA CYS A 564 32.78 6.75 -24.58
C CYS A 564 32.53 5.78 -25.76
N ASN A 565 33.61 5.37 -26.42
CA ASN A 565 33.60 4.34 -27.46
C ASN A 565 33.85 2.90 -26.94
N CYS A 566 33.71 2.65 -25.63
CA CYS A 566 33.90 1.32 -25.05
C CYS A 566 32.84 0.35 -25.58
N ARG A 567 33.21 -0.87 -25.97
CA ARG A 567 32.31 -1.92 -26.47
C ARG A 567 31.34 -2.42 -25.41
N ASP A 568 31.82 -2.58 -24.18
CA ASP A 568 31.07 -3.19 -23.09
C ASP A 568 31.51 -2.60 -21.73
N ASP A 569 30.82 -3.02 -20.68
CA ASP A 569 31.08 -2.55 -19.32
C ASP A 569 32.45 -3.02 -18.81
N GLU A 570 32.93 -4.17 -19.30
CA GLU A 570 34.28 -4.67 -18.97
C GLU A 570 35.36 -3.80 -19.60
N GLU A 571 35.18 -3.32 -20.83
CA GLU A 571 36.11 -2.38 -21.45
C GLU A 571 36.12 -1.04 -20.71
N CYS A 572 34.97 -0.55 -20.24
CA CYS A 572 34.98 0.57 -19.30
C CYS A 572 35.80 0.24 -18.05
N MET A 573 35.67 -0.98 -17.51
CA MET A 573 36.33 -1.43 -16.27
C MET A 573 37.81 -1.75 -16.36
N TYR A 574 38.32 -2.06 -17.56
CA TYR A 574 39.68 -2.58 -17.73
C TYR A 574 40.49 -1.87 -18.84
N SER A 575 39.87 -0.99 -19.63
CA SER A 575 40.51 -0.07 -20.59
C SER A 575 40.30 1.42 -20.23
N SER A 576 41.04 2.34 -20.86
CA SER A 576 40.87 3.79 -20.64
C SER A 576 39.52 4.28 -21.18
N CYS A 577 38.56 4.49 -20.29
CA CYS A 577 37.28 5.09 -20.65
C CYS A 577 37.47 6.60 -20.90
N GLN A 578 37.09 7.07 -22.10
CA GLN A 578 37.22 8.47 -22.52
C GLN A 578 36.51 9.46 -21.57
N CYS A 579 35.42 9.03 -20.92
CA CYS A 579 34.72 9.85 -19.92
C CYS A 579 35.55 10.13 -18.66
N LEU A 580 36.67 9.44 -18.46
CA LEU A 580 37.56 9.60 -17.30
C LEU A 580 38.91 10.25 -17.67
N ASP A 581 39.07 10.69 -18.92
CA ASP A 581 40.36 11.17 -19.42
C ASP A 581 40.80 12.46 -18.72
N GLU A 582 39.85 13.34 -18.38
CA GLU A 582 40.10 14.62 -17.70
C GLU A 582 40.46 14.49 -16.21
N MET A 583 40.30 13.31 -15.62
CA MET A 583 40.65 13.11 -14.21
C MET A 583 42.14 12.89 -14.01
N ALA A 584 42.67 13.42 -12.89
CA ALA A 584 44.04 13.18 -12.47
C ALA A 584 44.32 11.67 -12.25
N PRO A 585 45.56 11.19 -12.50
CA PRO A 585 45.93 9.80 -12.23
C PRO A 585 45.87 9.47 -10.73
N ASP A 586 45.38 8.27 -10.39
CA ASP A 586 45.30 7.78 -9.01
C ASP A 586 46.71 7.72 -8.37
N SER A 587 46.89 8.46 -7.28
CA SER A 587 47.98 8.25 -6.31
C SER A 587 47.37 7.55 -5.10
N ASP A 588 47.61 6.25 -4.98
CA ASP A 588 46.94 5.36 -4.01
C ASP A 588 47.31 5.71 -2.55
N GLU A 589 46.32 5.95 -1.67
CA GLU A 589 46.46 5.82 -0.20
C GLU A 589 45.45 4.84 0.44
N ASP A 590 44.38 4.41 -0.24
CA ASP A 590 43.40 3.45 0.31
C ASP A 590 43.81 1.98 0.00
N MET A 591 44.85 1.48 0.70
CA MET A 591 45.57 0.24 0.39
C MET A 591 45.09 -1.06 1.08
N ASP A 592 43.96 -1.10 1.81
CA ASP A 592 43.73 -2.21 2.76
C ASP A 592 42.59 -3.21 2.47
N GLU A 593 41.83 -3.16 1.38
CA GLU A 593 40.68 -4.10 1.19
C GLU A 593 40.43 -4.62 -0.24
N GLN A 594 41.44 -4.92 -1.04
CA GLN A 594 41.23 -5.58 -2.34
C GLN A 594 41.91 -6.96 -2.43
N PRO A 595 41.22 -8.02 -2.90
CA PRO A 595 41.84 -9.31 -3.16
C PRO A 595 42.96 -9.14 -4.20
N GLN A 596 44.19 -9.51 -3.83
CA GLN A 596 45.33 -9.43 -4.72
C GLN A 596 45.21 -10.43 -5.87
N VAL A 597 44.83 -9.94 -7.05
CA VAL A 597 44.99 -10.66 -8.32
C VAL A 597 46.27 -10.13 -9.00
N PRO A 598 47.18 -10.98 -9.49
CA PRO A 598 48.44 -10.52 -10.07
C PRO A 598 48.20 -9.80 -11.41
N SER A 599 48.37 -8.47 -11.46
CA SER A 599 48.25 -7.68 -12.68
C SER A 599 49.55 -7.71 -13.49
N ARG A 600 49.51 -8.36 -14.65
CA ARG A 600 50.41 -8.06 -15.76
C ARG A 600 50.12 -6.64 -16.26
N GLY A 601 50.92 -5.66 -15.83
CA GLY A 601 51.17 -4.40 -16.56
C GLY A 601 49.98 -3.52 -16.96
N ARG A 602 48.80 -3.66 -16.34
CA ARG A 602 47.64 -2.79 -16.61
C ARG A 602 47.63 -1.64 -15.60
N LYS A 603 47.65 -0.39 -16.08
CA LYS A 603 47.47 0.83 -15.26
C LYS A 603 46.17 0.69 -14.45
N LYS A 604 46.22 0.84 -13.12
CA LYS A 604 45.04 0.84 -12.24
C LYS A 604 44.09 1.98 -12.67
N GLN A 605 42.78 1.72 -12.61
CA GLN A 605 41.77 2.57 -13.21
C GLN A 605 41.16 3.63 -12.28
N LYS A 606 40.92 4.80 -12.88
CA LYS A 606 40.49 6.07 -12.28
C LYS A 606 39.02 6.14 -11.80
N PHE A 607 38.27 5.05 -11.66
CA PHE A 607 36.85 5.19 -11.26
C PHE A 607 36.73 5.88 -9.92
N GLN A 608 35.76 6.78 -9.84
CA GLN A 608 35.44 7.50 -8.61
C GLN A 608 34.60 6.66 -7.66
N TYR A 609 33.97 5.61 -8.19
CA TYR A 609 33.19 4.64 -7.45
C TYR A 609 33.96 3.33 -7.26
N TYR A 610 33.65 2.60 -6.21
CA TYR A 610 33.98 1.18 -6.15
C TYR A 610 33.16 0.44 -7.22
N TYR A 611 33.82 -0.35 -8.08
CA TYR A 611 33.15 -1.04 -9.19
C TYR A 611 32.77 -2.50 -8.85
N SER A 612 33.28 -3.06 -7.76
CA SER A 612 33.01 -4.44 -7.34
C SER A 612 33.02 -4.59 -5.81
N GLY A 613 32.53 -5.73 -5.32
CA GLY A 613 32.43 -6.04 -3.90
C GLY A 613 31.22 -5.43 -3.20
N THR A 614 31.21 -5.49 -1.87
CA THR A 614 30.10 -4.99 -1.02
C THR A 614 29.96 -3.47 -1.05
N LYS A 615 31.02 -2.76 -1.46
CA LYS A 615 31.05 -1.30 -1.61
C LYS A 615 30.69 -0.83 -3.03
N ALA A 616 30.34 -1.73 -3.95
CA ALA A 616 30.08 -1.38 -5.35
C ALA A 616 29.02 -0.26 -5.48
N GLY A 617 29.35 0.79 -6.24
CA GLY A 617 28.51 1.98 -6.43
C GLY A 617 28.68 3.07 -5.36
N LEU A 618 29.44 2.83 -4.29
CA LEU A 618 29.81 3.88 -3.33
C LEU A 618 30.96 4.73 -3.89
N LEU A 619 30.89 6.04 -3.65
CA LEU A 619 31.94 7.00 -3.96
C LEU A 619 33.16 6.74 -3.06
N LYS A 620 34.35 6.72 -3.65
CA LYS A 620 35.62 6.49 -2.93
C LYS A 620 35.91 7.62 -1.93
N SER A 621 36.59 7.29 -0.83
CA SER A 621 36.90 8.24 0.24
C SER A 621 37.73 9.42 -0.26
N ARG A 622 38.73 9.18 -1.12
CA ARG A 622 39.51 10.25 -1.78
C ARG A 622 38.64 11.31 -2.44
N ILE A 623 37.59 10.90 -3.15
CA ILE A 623 36.68 11.85 -3.82
C ILE A 623 35.80 12.53 -2.77
N LEU A 624 35.25 11.77 -1.81
CA LEU A 624 34.46 12.31 -0.69
C LEU A 624 35.20 13.35 0.14
N ASP A 625 36.53 13.29 0.21
CA ASP A 625 37.35 14.22 0.98
C ASP A 625 37.92 15.36 0.10
N SER A 626 37.69 15.32 -1.23
CA SER A 626 38.15 16.33 -2.20
C SER A 626 37.02 17.21 -2.73
N ARG A 627 37.33 18.32 -3.41
CA ARG A 627 36.37 19.11 -4.20
C ARG A 627 36.45 18.79 -5.70
N GLU A 628 36.95 17.61 -6.09
CA GLU A 628 37.04 17.22 -7.49
C GLU A 628 35.64 16.96 -8.08
N PRO A 629 35.39 17.37 -9.34
CA PRO A 629 34.14 17.06 -10.01
C PRO A 629 34.06 15.59 -10.41
N ILE A 630 32.82 15.09 -10.49
CA ILE A 630 32.51 13.72 -10.84
C ILE A 630 32.19 13.58 -12.32
N TYR A 631 33.07 12.93 -13.07
CA TYR A 631 32.81 12.55 -14.46
C TYR A 631 32.17 11.15 -14.57
N GLU A 632 30.97 11.09 -15.14
CA GLU A 632 30.26 9.83 -15.37
C GLU A 632 30.08 9.51 -16.86
N CYS A 633 29.81 8.24 -17.16
CA CYS A 633 29.24 7.90 -18.45
C CYS A 633 27.78 8.38 -18.51
N HIS A 634 27.30 8.69 -19.71
CA HIS A 634 25.98 9.25 -19.97
C HIS A 634 25.29 8.54 -21.14
N ASP A 635 24.03 8.85 -21.40
CA ASP A 635 23.24 8.19 -22.46
C ASP A 635 23.82 8.28 -23.88
N GLY A 636 24.76 9.18 -24.17
CA GLY A 636 25.52 9.22 -25.42
C GLY A 636 26.71 8.24 -25.49
N CYS A 637 27.01 7.51 -24.41
CA CYS A 637 28.09 6.52 -24.36
C CYS A 637 27.65 5.14 -24.87
N ASN A 638 28.56 4.41 -25.53
CA ASN A 638 28.29 3.05 -26.03
C ASN A 638 28.20 1.97 -24.93
N CYS A 639 28.77 2.23 -23.74
CA CYS A 639 28.66 1.33 -22.59
C CYS A 639 27.23 1.22 -22.05
N SER A 640 26.93 0.14 -21.34
CA SER A 640 25.57 -0.12 -20.88
C SER A 640 25.14 0.84 -19.76
N LYS A 641 23.83 0.90 -19.50
CA LYS A 641 23.25 1.61 -18.34
C LYS A 641 23.70 1.06 -16.98
N TYR A 642 24.30 -0.14 -16.97
CA TYR A 642 24.84 -0.79 -15.78
C TYR A 642 26.33 -0.53 -15.59
N CYS A 643 26.95 0.26 -16.47
CA CYS A 643 28.34 0.68 -16.33
C CYS A 643 28.63 1.17 -14.90
N PRO A 644 29.70 0.70 -14.24
CA PRO A 644 30.06 1.13 -12.88
C PRO A 644 30.26 2.64 -12.73
N ASN A 645 30.54 3.34 -13.82
CA ASN A 645 30.68 4.80 -13.89
C ASN A 645 29.38 5.56 -14.15
N ARG A 646 28.22 4.94 -13.89
CA ARG A 646 26.90 5.56 -14.04
C ARG A 646 26.14 5.46 -12.72
N VAL A 647 26.56 6.12 -11.65
CA VAL A 647 25.85 6.04 -10.35
C VAL A 647 24.78 7.14 -10.28
N VAL A 648 25.16 8.39 -10.53
CA VAL A 648 24.25 9.55 -10.54
C VAL A 648 23.29 9.46 -11.73
N GLU A 649 23.79 9.11 -12.92
CA GLU A 649 22.99 8.93 -14.14
C GLU A 649 21.88 7.89 -13.99
N ARG A 650 22.13 6.81 -13.22
CA ARG A 650 21.14 5.76 -12.95
C ARG A 650 19.96 6.26 -12.10
N GLY A 651 20.12 7.41 -11.46
CA GLY A 651 19.11 8.03 -10.61
C GLY A 651 19.08 7.45 -9.19
N ARG A 652 18.24 8.07 -8.35
CA ARG A 652 18.11 7.74 -6.93
C ARG A 652 17.89 6.24 -6.69
N THR A 653 18.59 5.69 -5.69
CA THR A 653 18.48 4.29 -5.26
C THR A 653 17.87 4.09 -3.88
N VAL A 654 17.45 5.17 -3.21
CA VAL A 654 16.86 5.14 -1.85
C VAL A 654 15.47 5.77 -1.82
N PRO A 655 14.53 5.31 -0.97
CA PRO A 655 13.30 6.04 -0.69
C PRO A 655 13.59 7.33 0.09
N LEU A 656 12.76 8.36 -0.07
CA LEU A 656 12.90 9.62 0.67
C LEU A 656 11.58 10.00 1.32
N GLN A 657 11.67 10.70 2.46
CA GLN A 657 10.52 11.22 3.18
C GLN A 657 10.77 12.69 3.52
N ILE A 658 10.01 13.57 2.88
CA ILE A 658 9.92 14.99 3.26
C ILE A 658 9.13 15.04 4.56
N PHE A 659 9.66 15.67 5.59
CA PHE A 659 9.00 15.75 6.89
C PHE A 659 9.01 17.17 7.46
N ARG A 660 8.03 17.53 8.28
CA ARG A 660 8.04 18.84 8.95
C ARG A 660 8.95 18.81 10.17
N THR A 661 9.88 19.77 10.27
CA THR A 661 10.79 19.97 11.41
C THR A 661 10.22 20.98 12.41
N GLU A 662 10.66 20.93 13.67
CA GLU A 662 10.13 21.80 14.73
C GLU A 662 10.36 23.30 14.46
N ASN A 663 11.54 23.67 13.93
CA ASN A 663 11.97 25.06 13.81
C ASN A 663 12.67 25.43 12.50
N ARG A 664 12.89 24.49 11.57
CA ARG A 664 13.65 24.70 10.32
C ARG A 664 12.82 24.60 9.04
N GLY A 665 11.49 24.49 9.14
CA GLY A 665 10.64 24.30 7.96
C GLY A 665 10.45 22.82 7.61
N TRP A 666 10.39 22.52 6.32
CA TRP A 666 10.38 21.14 5.82
C TRP A 666 11.82 20.61 5.77
N GLY A 667 11.99 19.33 6.09
CA GLY A 667 13.24 18.57 6.10
C GLY A 667 13.11 17.31 5.24
N VAL A 668 14.20 16.56 5.05
CA VAL A 668 14.17 15.25 4.39
C VAL A 668 14.84 14.22 5.26
N LYS A 669 14.26 13.03 5.38
CA LYS A 669 14.87 11.84 6.00
C LYS A 669 14.75 10.63 5.08
N CYS A 670 15.56 9.61 5.31
CA CYS A 670 15.49 8.34 4.58
C CYS A 670 14.98 7.23 5.50
N PRO A 671 13.93 6.46 5.14
CA PRO A 671 13.41 5.39 6.00
C PRO A 671 14.28 4.12 6.00
N VAL A 672 15.37 4.10 5.24
CA VAL A 672 16.37 3.02 5.23
C VAL A 672 17.75 3.60 5.54
N GLU A 673 18.69 2.73 5.91
CA GLU A 673 20.09 3.15 6.11
C GLU A 673 20.76 3.58 4.80
N ILE A 674 21.63 4.59 4.88
CA ILE A 674 22.47 5.07 3.77
C ILE A 674 23.93 4.90 4.19
N LYS A 675 24.75 4.27 3.34
CA LYS A 675 26.18 4.06 3.61
C LYS A 675 27.01 5.28 3.19
N LYS A 676 28.17 5.48 3.84
CA LYS A 676 29.17 6.46 3.42
C LYS A 676 29.52 6.25 1.94
N GLY A 677 29.50 7.33 1.16
CA GLY A 677 29.73 7.32 -0.28
C GLY A 677 28.52 6.94 -1.12
N GLN A 678 27.36 6.64 -0.53
CA GLN A 678 26.17 6.31 -1.30
C GLN A 678 25.54 7.57 -1.90
N PHE A 679 25.18 7.48 -3.19
CA PHE A 679 24.41 8.49 -3.88
C PHE A 679 22.97 8.55 -3.34
N VAL A 680 22.50 9.75 -3.02
CA VAL A 680 21.15 9.97 -2.47
C VAL A 680 20.21 10.44 -3.57
N ASP A 681 20.41 11.63 -4.11
CA ASP A 681 19.63 12.19 -5.22
C ASP A 681 20.35 13.45 -5.77
N ARG A 682 19.82 14.07 -6.84
CA ARG A 682 20.31 15.35 -7.38
C ARG A 682 19.55 16.52 -6.78
N TYR A 683 20.21 17.68 -6.67
CA TYR A 683 19.53 18.96 -6.51
C TYR A 683 19.03 19.42 -7.89
N LEU A 684 17.71 19.60 -8.00
CA LEU A 684 17.04 19.92 -9.27
C LEU A 684 16.43 21.32 -9.21
N GLY A 685 16.20 21.93 -10.37
CA GLY A 685 15.53 23.22 -10.44
C GLY A 685 15.40 23.74 -11.86
N GLU A 686 14.97 24.99 -11.97
CA GLU A 686 15.08 25.74 -13.21
C GLU A 686 16.51 26.30 -13.33
N ILE A 687 17.20 26.00 -14.41
CA ILE A 687 18.51 26.57 -14.69
C ILE A 687 18.28 27.94 -15.32
N ILE A 688 18.80 28.99 -14.70
CA ILE A 688 18.63 30.40 -15.06
C ILE A 688 19.99 31.11 -15.16
N THR A 689 20.02 32.28 -15.80
CA THR A 689 21.22 33.14 -15.81
C THR A 689 21.36 33.85 -14.45
N SER A 690 22.57 34.27 -14.10
CA SER A 690 22.79 35.03 -12.85
C SER A 690 22.08 36.40 -12.87
N GLU A 691 21.85 37.00 -14.05
CA GLU A 691 21.03 38.21 -14.18
C GLU A 691 19.56 37.96 -13.79
N GLU A 692 18.97 36.86 -14.27
CA GLU A 692 17.61 36.47 -13.91
C GLU A 692 17.51 36.08 -12.43
N ALA A 693 18.53 35.40 -11.89
CA ALA A 693 18.60 35.09 -10.46
C ALA A 693 18.64 36.37 -9.62
N ASN A 694 19.45 37.37 -10.00
CA ASN A 694 19.50 38.67 -9.33
C ASN A 694 18.17 39.45 -9.42
N ARG A 695 17.50 39.42 -10.58
CA ARG A 695 16.16 40.00 -10.73
C ARG A 695 15.16 39.34 -9.78
N ARG A 696 15.15 37.99 -9.72
CA ARG A 696 14.31 37.22 -8.79
C ARG A 696 14.65 37.54 -7.34
N ARG A 697 15.92 37.72 -6.97
CA ARG A 697 16.33 38.17 -5.62
C ARG A 697 15.72 39.53 -5.27
N ALA A 698 15.76 40.49 -6.19
CA ALA A 698 15.29 41.85 -5.97
C ALA A 698 13.75 42.00 -5.87
N GLU A 699 12.98 41.14 -6.54
CA GLU A 699 11.50 41.22 -6.58
C GLU A 699 10.80 40.53 -5.40
N SER A 700 11.53 39.81 -4.55
CA SER A 700 10.95 39.11 -3.40
C SER A 700 10.48 40.09 -2.33
N THR A 701 9.18 40.16 -2.08
CA THR A 701 8.59 40.82 -0.88
C THR A 701 9.00 40.15 0.44
N ILE A 702 9.67 38.99 0.36
CA ILE A 702 10.31 38.28 1.47
C ILE A 702 11.82 38.51 1.32
N SER A 703 12.32 39.64 1.83
CA SER A 703 13.73 40.06 1.68
C SER A 703 14.74 39.22 2.46
N ASP A 704 14.30 38.30 3.32
CA ASP A 704 15.23 37.70 4.31
C ASP A 704 15.63 36.25 4.01
N LYS A 705 15.16 35.61 2.91
CA LYS A 705 15.28 34.13 2.75
C LYS A 705 15.54 33.57 1.34
N LYS A 706 15.83 34.36 0.31
CA LYS A 706 15.94 33.84 -1.07
C LYS A 706 17.21 33.05 -1.40
N ASP A 707 18.33 33.34 -0.74
CA ASP A 707 19.62 32.70 -1.07
C ASP A 707 19.68 31.19 -0.75
N VAL A 708 18.63 30.61 -0.17
CA VAL A 708 18.57 29.18 0.18
C VAL A 708 18.28 28.27 -1.00
N TYR A 709 17.61 28.77 -2.03
CA TYR A 709 17.10 27.93 -3.12
C TYR A 709 17.89 28.03 -4.41
N LEU A 710 18.87 28.93 -4.47
CA LEU A 710 19.73 29.19 -5.62
C LEU A 710 21.10 28.54 -5.41
N PHE A 711 21.51 27.69 -6.36
CA PHE A 711 22.85 27.10 -6.39
C PHE A 711 23.57 27.50 -7.66
N ALA A 712 24.73 28.16 -7.52
CA ALA A 712 25.56 28.51 -8.65
C ALA A 712 26.23 27.26 -9.26
N LEU A 713 26.26 27.20 -10.59
CA LEU A 713 26.99 26.23 -11.39
C LEU A 713 28.37 26.80 -11.76
N ASP A 714 29.11 27.24 -10.75
CA ASP A 714 30.38 27.97 -10.91
C ASP A 714 31.61 27.06 -11.01
N LYS A 715 31.46 25.75 -10.78
CA LYS A 715 32.57 24.81 -10.69
C LYS A 715 33.57 24.85 -11.84
N PHE A 716 33.07 25.10 -13.05
CA PHE A 716 33.85 25.14 -14.29
C PHE A 716 33.94 26.55 -14.90
N SER A 717 33.44 27.57 -14.20
CA SER A 717 33.53 28.95 -14.67
C SER A 717 34.98 29.40 -14.61
N ASP A 718 35.51 29.80 -15.76
CA ASP A 718 36.89 30.25 -15.92
C ASP A 718 36.93 31.35 -16.98
N PRO A 719 37.19 32.62 -16.60
CA PRO A 719 37.28 33.75 -17.51
C PRO A 719 38.32 33.58 -18.63
N GLU A 720 39.35 32.75 -18.42
CA GLU A 720 40.42 32.47 -19.38
C GLU A 720 40.19 31.17 -20.17
N SER A 721 39.03 30.52 -19.99
CA SER A 721 38.73 29.25 -20.67
C SER A 721 38.66 29.41 -22.20
N PRO A 722 39.22 28.45 -22.96
CA PRO A 722 39.05 28.44 -24.41
C PRO A 722 37.60 28.20 -24.84
N ASP A 723 36.77 27.62 -23.96
CA ASP A 723 35.34 27.42 -24.19
C ASP A 723 34.57 28.73 -23.92
N PRO A 724 33.88 29.31 -24.92
CA PRO A 724 33.06 30.50 -24.72
C PRO A 724 31.99 30.37 -23.65
N LEU A 725 31.42 29.18 -23.43
CA LEU A 725 30.36 28.96 -22.45
C LEU A 725 30.89 29.06 -21.01
N LEU A 726 32.13 28.60 -20.77
CA LEU A 726 32.77 28.65 -19.45
C LEU A 726 33.30 30.04 -19.07
N ARG A 727 33.42 30.96 -20.04
CA ARG A 727 33.77 32.37 -19.81
C ARG A 727 32.58 33.24 -19.42
N MET A 728 31.37 32.75 -19.61
CA MET A 728 30.16 33.49 -19.25
C MET A 728 29.99 33.54 -17.72
N GLN A 729 29.08 34.38 -17.25
CA GLN A 729 28.66 34.35 -15.86
C GLN A 729 28.03 32.96 -15.55
N PRO A 730 28.30 32.39 -14.36
CA PRO A 730 27.80 31.07 -14.01
C PRO A 730 26.27 31.03 -14.02
N LEU A 731 25.71 29.94 -14.52
CA LEU A 731 24.27 29.67 -14.39
C LEU A 731 23.93 29.38 -12.93
N GLU A 732 22.66 29.49 -12.59
CA GLU A 732 22.13 29.16 -11.28
C GLU A 732 20.97 28.16 -11.40
N VAL A 733 20.90 27.19 -10.48
CA VAL A 733 19.76 26.28 -10.35
C VAL A 733 18.82 26.84 -9.29
N ASP A 734 17.65 27.30 -9.74
CA ASP A 734 16.58 27.82 -8.89
C ASP A 734 15.58 26.71 -8.54
N GLY A 735 15.60 26.28 -7.29
CA GLY A 735 14.68 25.29 -6.73
C GLY A 735 13.43 25.90 -6.07
N GLU A 736 13.22 27.22 -6.10
CA GLU A 736 12.18 27.90 -5.32
C GLU A 736 10.78 27.39 -5.66
N TRP A 737 10.45 27.37 -6.95
CA TRP A 737 9.12 27.06 -7.48
C TRP A 737 9.00 25.66 -8.09
N MET A 738 10.12 25.04 -8.46
CA MET A 738 10.11 23.68 -8.98
C MET A 738 11.42 22.95 -8.70
N SER A 739 11.35 21.74 -8.13
CA SER A 739 12.53 20.96 -7.76
C SER A 739 12.16 19.50 -7.43
N GLY A 740 13.17 18.68 -7.11
CA GLY A 740 13.00 17.36 -6.49
C GLY A 740 12.79 17.45 -4.97
N PRO A 741 12.82 16.31 -4.26
CA PRO A 741 12.70 16.29 -2.79
C PRO A 741 13.90 16.95 -2.09
N THR A 742 15.04 17.08 -2.77
CA THR A 742 16.31 17.57 -2.22
C THR A 742 16.31 19.05 -1.87
N ARG A 743 15.43 19.85 -2.48
CA ARG A 743 15.15 21.23 -2.07
C ARG A 743 14.86 21.38 -0.57
N PHE A 744 14.23 20.37 0.01
CA PHE A 744 13.77 20.42 1.40
C PHE A 744 14.85 19.95 2.39
N ILE A 745 16.07 19.63 1.94
CA ILE A 745 17.14 19.20 2.83
C ILE A 745 17.66 20.41 3.59
N ASN A 746 17.66 20.34 4.92
CA ASN A 746 18.05 21.46 5.77
C ASN A 746 19.56 21.63 5.92
N HIS A 747 19.94 22.85 6.29
CA HIS A 747 21.30 23.18 6.69
C HIS A 747 21.72 22.47 7.99
N SER A 748 22.98 22.00 8.02
CA SER A 748 23.71 21.68 9.25
C SER A 748 25.17 22.12 9.16
N CYS A 749 25.72 22.67 10.25
CA CYS A 749 27.16 22.93 10.38
C CYS A 749 27.98 21.65 10.67
N ASP A 750 27.31 20.51 10.91
CA ASP A 750 27.91 19.17 11.00
C ASP A 750 27.07 18.24 10.10
N PRO A 751 27.17 18.39 8.77
CA PRO A 751 26.27 17.73 7.83
C PRO A 751 26.57 16.23 7.72
N ASN A 752 25.60 15.49 7.19
CA ASN A 752 25.78 14.07 6.85
C ASN A 752 25.84 13.81 5.35
N MET A 753 25.61 14.84 4.53
CA MET A 753 25.77 14.80 3.08
C MET A 753 26.55 16.01 2.57
N ARG A 754 27.04 15.90 1.33
CA ARG A 754 27.66 17.00 0.60
C ARG A 754 27.28 16.98 -0.87
N ILE A 755 27.31 18.14 -1.51
CA ILE A 755 27.07 18.32 -2.94
C ILE A 755 28.39 18.11 -3.71
N PHE A 756 28.29 17.46 -4.86
CA PHE A 756 29.37 17.25 -5.81
C PHE A 756 28.89 17.65 -7.19
N ALA A 757 29.70 18.46 -7.89
CA ALA A 757 29.46 18.74 -9.29
C ALA A 757 29.67 17.45 -10.11
N ARG A 758 28.65 16.99 -10.82
CA ARG A 758 28.71 15.83 -11.70
C ARG A 758 28.60 16.27 -13.15
N VAL A 759 29.60 15.92 -13.94
CA VAL A 759 29.65 16.12 -15.38
C VAL A 759 29.09 14.87 -16.05
N GLY A 760 27.92 15.03 -16.66
CA GLY A 760 27.32 14.02 -17.53
C GLY A 760 27.86 14.12 -18.93
N ASP A 761 27.87 15.31 -19.52
CA ASP A 761 28.42 15.56 -20.85
C ASP A 761 29.70 16.40 -20.76
N PRO A 762 30.88 15.85 -21.08
CA PRO A 762 32.12 16.63 -21.09
C PRO A 762 32.12 17.83 -22.05
N VAL A 763 31.20 17.86 -23.03
CA VAL A 763 31.10 18.94 -24.02
C VAL A 763 30.37 20.16 -23.47
N ASP A 764 29.50 19.99 -22.47
CA ASP A 764 28.73 21.08 -21.87
C ASP A 764 28.88 21.06 -20.33
N LYS A 765 30.08 21.41 -19.86
CA LYS A 765 30.39 21.51 -18.42
C LYS A 765 29.71 22.72 -17.75
N HIS A 766 29.29 23.67 -18.58
CA HIS A 766 28.54 24.85 -18.16
C HIS A 766 27.20 24.43 -17.53
N ILE A 767 26.60 23.32 -17.99
CA ILE A 767 25.43 22.69 -17.38
C ILE A 767 25.82 21.34 -16.76
N HIS A 768 26.12 21.35 -15.46
CA HIS A 768 26.45 20.14 -14.69
C HIS A 768 25.42 19.86 -13.59
N ASP A 769 25.32 18.59 -13.16
CA ASP A 769 24.42 18.17 -12.09
C ASP A 769 25.01 18.48 -10.71
N LEU A 770 24.15 18.80 -9.75
CA LEU A 770 24.51 18.90 -8.33
C LEU A 770 24.11 17.60 -7.62
N ALA A 771 25.05 16.67 -7.45
CA ALA A 771 24.79 15.34 -6.90
C ALA A 771 25.04 15.28 -5.39
N LEU A 772 24.09 14.78 -4.60
CA LEU A 772 24.26 14.63 -3.15
C LEU A 772 24.73 13.22 -2.78
N PHE A 773 25.84 13.16 -2.04
CA PHE A 773 26.40 11.92 -1.51
C PHE A 773 26.51 11.97 0.02
N ALA A 774 26.29 10.83 0.66
CA ALA A 774 26.52 10.68 2.10
C ALA A 774 28.02 10.70 2.44
N ILE A 775 28.44 11.55 3.37
CA ILE A 775 29.85 11.65 3.80
C ILE A 775 30.17 10.76 5.02
N ARG A 776 29.14 10.16 5.62
CA ARG A 776 29.22 9.13 6.66
C ARG A 776 28.03 8.18 6.55
N ASP A 777 28.05 7.09 7.30
CA ASP A 777 26.86 6.25 7.44
C ASP A 777 25.74 7.05 8.12
N ILE A 778 24.53 6.93 7.57
CA ILE A 778 23.31 7.59 8.01
C ILE A 778 22.29 6.51 8.40
N PRO A 779 21.94 6.38 9.69
CA PRO A 779 20.89 5.49 10.15
C PRO A 779 19.52 5.82 9.55
N ALA A 780 18.67 4.80 9.42
CA ALA A 780 17.29 4.98 9.02
C ALA A 780 16.55 5.98 9.93
N GLY A 781 15.88 6.96 9.32
CA GLY A 781 15.11 7.99 9.99
C GLY A 781 15.91 9.23 10.42
N GLU A 782 17.24 9.23 10.29
CA GLU A 782 18.04 10.43 10.54
C GLU A 782 17.74 11.51 9.49
N GLU A 783 17.65 12.77 9.91
CA GLU A 783 17.47 13.91 9.01
C GLU A 783 18.69 14.08 8.12
N LEU A 784 18.46 14.10 6.82
CA LEU A 784 19.46 14.42 5.82
C LEU A 784 19.76 15.93 5.90
N THR A 785 21.04 16.30 5.93
CA THR A 785 21.49 17.69 6.00
C THR A 785 22.78 17.88 5.21
N PHE A 786 22.93 19.06 4.59
CA PHE A 786 24.18 19.50 3.99
C PHE A 786 24.49 20.93 4.43
N ASP A 787 25.71 21.39 4.18
CA ASP A 787 26.10 22.77 4.50
C ASP A 787 25.79 23.69 3.30
N TYR A 788 24.94 24.70 3.50
CA TYR A 788 24.48 25.62 2.44
C TYR A 788 25.60 26.58 2.00
N VAL A 789 26.61 26.71 2.85
CA VAL A 789 27.71 27.68 2.70
C VAL A 789 29.01 26.94 2.36
N ASP A 790 28.95 25.63 2.10
CA ASP A 790 30.12 24.85 1.73
C ASP A 790 30.72 25.34 0.42
N GLY A 791 31.83 26.08 0.52
CA GLY A 791 32.52 26.72 -0.60
C GLY A 791 32.56 28.25 -0.56
N LEU A 792 31.73 28.90 0.28
CA LEU A 792 31.63 30.37 0.37
C LEU A 792 32.43 31.00 1.53
N ALA A 793 33.12 30.21 2.35
CA ALA A 793 33.92 30.74 3.44
C ALA A 793 35.20 31.39 2.91
N GLU A 794 35.28 32.72 2.99
CA GLU A 794 36.55 33.45 3.00
C GLU A 794 37.41 32.94 4.18
N GLU A 795 38.73 32.86 3.97
CA GLU A 795 39.70 32.16 4.83
C GLU A 795 39.78 32.62 6.30
N ASP A 796 39.09 33.68 6.72
CA ASP A 796 39.19 34.22 8.07
C ASP A 796 37.81 34.28 8.74
N GLY A 797 37.51 33.25 9.55
CA GLY A 797 36.23 33.01 10.23
C GLY A 797 35.82 34.02 11.31
N VAL A 798 35.97 35.33 11.07
CA VAL A 798 35.48 36.40 11.95
C VAL A 798 34.53 37.30 11.18
N ILE A 799 33.23 37.10 11.40
CA ILE A 799 32.19 37.95 10.80
C ILE A 799 32.14 39.29 11.56
N PRO A 800 32.34 40.44 10.89
CA PRO A 800 32.25 41.77 11.49
C PRO A 800 30.90 42.02 12.20
N ASP A 801 30.93 42.63 13.39
CA ASP A 801 29.73 42.84 14.23
C ASP A 801 28.64 43.71 13.58
N ASP A 802 29.02 44.57 12.64
CA ASP A 802 28.13 45.44 11.86
C ASP A 802 27.31 44.67 10.82
N LYS A 803 27.83 43.54 10.30
CA LYS A 803 27.10 42.68 9.35
C LYS A 803 26.15 41.69 10.02
N LYS A 804 26.30 41.41 11.32
CA LYS A 804 25.47 40.44 12.06
C LYS A 804 23.98 40.80 12.18
N LYS A 805 23.60 42.05 11.93
CA LYS A 805 22.20 42.50 12.03
C LYS A 805 21.31 41.97 10.92
N ASP A 806 21.88 41.72 9.74
CA ASP A 806 21.14 41.28 8.55
C ASP A 806 21.31 39.78 8.28
N MET A 807 22.02 39.06 9.17
CA MET A 807 22.33 37.65 9.00
C MET A 807 21.23 36.71 9.51
N THR A 808 20.99 35.62 8.78
CA THR A 808 20.04 34.59 9.22
C THR A 808 20.66 33.70 10.30
N ARG A 809 20.01 33.61 11.46
CA ARG A 809 20.46 32.77 12.58
C ARG A 809 20.39 31.28 12.22
N CYS A 810 21.47 30.55 12.47
CA CYS A 810 21.54 29.11 12.26
C CYS A 810 20.78 28.35 13.37
N LEU A 811 19.89 27.44 12.95
CA LEU A 811 19.05 26.63 13.83
C LEU A 811 19.40 25.14 13.80
N CYS A 812 20.61 24.77 13.34
CA CYS A 812 21.00 23.37 13.17
C CYS A 812 21.16 22.58 14.48
N GLY A 813 21.37 23.26 15.61
CA GLY A 813 21.47 22.64 16.94
C GLY A 813 22.73 21.80 17.18
N THR A 814 23.69 21.76 16.25
CA THR A 814 24.92 20.97 16.41
C THR A 814 25.92 21.64 17.35
N LYS A 815 26.80 20.85 17.98
CA LYS A 815 27.86 21.39 18.85
C LYS A 815 28.89 22.25 18.09
N LYS A 816 29.00 22.05 16.77
CA LYS A 816 29.89 22.79 15.86
C LYS A 816 29.17 23.92 15.12
N CYS A 817 28.01 24.36 15.62
CA CYS A 817 27.21 25.40 14.97
C CYS A 817 27.98 26.72 14.87
N ARG A 818 28.02 27.31 13.66
CA ARG A 818 28.64 28.62 13.38
C ARG A 818 27.80 29.81 13.84
N GLY A 819 26.56 29.57 14.29
CA GLY A 819 25.64 30.59 14.81
C GLY A 819 24.80 31.31 13.75
N TYR A 820 25.34 31.55 12.54
CA TYR A 820 24.66 32.25 11.44
C TYR A 820 24.94 31.57 10.09
N LEU A 821 24.07 31.79 9.10
CA LEU A 821 24.15 31.17 7.77
C LEU A 821 24.79 32.08 6.71
N TRP A 822 24.30 33.31 6.54
CA TRP A 822 24.83 34.39 5.68
C TRP A 822 24.31 35.72 6.18
#